data_AF-A0A847G1B9-F1
#
_entry.id   AF-A0A847G1B9-F1
#
_cell.length_a   1.000
_cell.length_b   1.000
_cell.length_c   1.000
_cell.angle_alpha   90.00
_cell.angle_beta   90.00
_cell.angle_gamma   90.00
#
_symmetry.space_group_name_H-M   'P 1'
#
loop_
_entity.id
_entity.type
_entity.pdbx_description
1 polymer ?
#
loop_
_entity_poly.entity_id
_entity_poly.type
_entity_poly.pdbx_seq_one_letter_code
_entity_poly.pdbx_strand_id
1 'polypeptide(L)'
;MNTPFMDNGSKELDHFQEGDSFNLPEEEQWLAEELIHVARLNPPDSRFVNTLSLKLRQQHPANQAFKPASRRLWFTLAGSAVVILIALFGLPFLRQPGQTVTVVTDIPTIETTIVSSQPTEPINLPVLPMLGPSSVMASANLGEQFPDAQWTLQAELPSSPASAAVYKTKATGDLSIETVRQLVDQLGMKGEIYKGTSSQPDFQSFQVIDGKSFLNVYGHNMSFNYLPDVFKAKDDHGAPLKFETMSQKAVGFLSNKGLLNFNYTVEPGILFARQVHIIRLLEDNVPLRPAEPADPDFVVTVGSDGEVLEVRGRIIQLKKQGDYPLRTASDAWKTLLDGQLGGRFGYQIARLYTSPPDDRTWARQFEAGDRMELIDVPEVLTTVDGKQSVVRLNNYNLEGDFSGINLDDQQLMHVTGTLASDARVIVETIEPVSGEPGVETLGFTGILRKDNTGFAIQTMDGKLFPLSDAPEDLPDGEPVSIAGRLSEDGRVQWTSIFAGSSVCATFSSSFSYFNASAGGGGGGGGGGGEGDMCSAYPDLHGNVITGGFDNLQPGTPISAEPHIETPYKHGEKVEGIEGEITGILLVKTDGTRVPQFSLVVENKDTGNRWTAGLRGDTLSGLESHLRMMIRLWGTYGMEGGNPVIKVDRWERVDPTEKVSQWIGTIDAFQVDSKNAYVLTINDGTQFILKNSMNNPPEAFTHPPTSPDGQFYVEGVLLKEKIQGYPVIREIQFSGGQPDQTQEFQSTRLMEVGPLEGVSDLVSGQVNITGARLVYFSMDFGARIDDEDHPTRILQPLWEFSGTLEDGRKLSLFVQAVEEQYLK
;
A
#
# COMPACT_ATOMS: atom_id res chain seq x y z
N MET A 1 -27.92 18.66 54.65
CA MET A 1 -28.30 17.55 55.56
C MET A 1 -27.25 16.46 55.44
N ASN A 2 -27.04 15.69 56.50
CA ASN A 2 -25.98 14.69 56.66
C ASN A 2 -26.64 13.28 56.56
N THR A 3 -26.03 12.14 56.22
CA THR A 3 -24.64 11.65 55.93
C THR A 3 -24.85 10.23 55.29
N PRO A 4 -23.93 9.22 55.22
CA PRO A 4 -22.48 9.11 55.51
C PRO A 4 -21.64 8.42 54.39
N PHE A 5 -20.35 8.19 54.70
CA PHE A 5 -19.33 7.30 54.09
C PHE A 5 -18.29 7.92 53.13
N MET A 6 -17.03 7.53 53.41
CA MET A 6 -15.75 7.84 52.75
C MET A 6 -15.24 9.29 52.82
N ASP A 7 -14.69 9.60 54.00
CA ASP A 7 -13.56 10.53 54.19
C ASP A 7 -12.25 9.69 54.31
N ASN A 8 -11.08 10.34 54.26
CA ASN A 8 -9.71 9.77 54.32
C ASN A 8 -9.14 9.08 53.05
N GLY A 9 -8.97 9.84 51.96
CA GLY A 9 -8.12 9.39 50.84
C GLY A 9 -7.53 10.50 49.95
N SER A 10 -8.15 11.69 49.90
CA SER A 10 -7.81 12.71 48.89
C SER A 10 -6.82 13.78 49.33
N LYS A 11 -6.50 13.93 50.62
CA LYS A 11 -5.70 15.07 51.11
C LYS A 11 -4.19 14.95 50.88
N GLU A 12 -3.64 13.74 50.86
CA GLU A 12 -2.20 13.55 50.57
C GLU A 12 -1.87 13.78 49.08
N LEU A 13 -2.83 13.54 48.19
CA LEU A 13 -2.66 13.78 46.75
C LEU A 13 -2.65 15.28 46.38
N ASP A 14 -3.29 16.15 47.17
CA ASP A 14 -3.24 17.60 46.95
C ASP A 14 -1.88 18.18 47.38
N HIS A 15 -1.28 17.72 48.48
CA HIS A 15 0.11 18.05 48.86
C HIS A 15 1.13 17.64 47.77
N PHE A 16 0.84 16.57 47.03
CA PHE A 16 1.65 16.06 45.91
C PHE A 16 1.81 17.06 44.74
N GLN A 17 0.95 18.09 44.64
CA GLN A 17 1.00 19.07 43.55
C GLN A 17 1.79 20.34 43.89
N GLU A 18 2.05 20.61 45.17
CA GLU A 18 2.59 21.91 45.63
C GLU A 18 4.09 21.88 45.99
N GLY A 19 4.71 20.69 45.98
CA GLY A 19 6.18 20.54 46.02
C GLY A 19 6.80 20.40 47.41
N ASP A 20 6.00 20.09 48.44
CA ASP A 20 6.52 19.74 49.76
C ASP A 20 7.25 18.38 49.74
N SER A 21 8.38 18.29 50.46
CA SER A 21 9.18 17.07 50.57
C SER A 21 8.44 15.95 51.30
N PHE A 22 8.52 14.73 50.77
CA PHE A 22 7.90 13.53 51.34
C PHE A 22 8.24 13.33 52.83
N ASN A 23 7.23 13.04 53.65
CA ASN A 23 7.43 12.47 54.99
C ASN A 23 7.60 10.94 54.92
N LEU A 24 8.41 10.48 53.96
CA LEU A 24 8.85 9.09 53.81
C LEU A 24 10.19 8.88 54.54
N PRO A 25 10.54 7.65 54.93
CA PRO A 25 11.91 7.30 55.30
C PRO A 25 12.91 7.76 54.22
N GLU A 26 14.08 8.24 54.64
CA GLU A 26 15.14 8.76 53.76
C GLU A 26 15.57 7.73 52.70
N GLU A 27 15.45 6.44 53.03
CA GLU A 27 15.72 5.28 52.18
C GLU A 27 14.65 4.99 51.10
N GLU A 28 13.45 5.59 51.20
CA GLU A 28 12.34 5.42 50.23
C GLU A 28 12.15 6.64 49.32
N GLN A 29 12.63 7.83 49.71
CA GLN A 29 12.49 9.07 48.92
C GLN A 29 13.09 8.95 47.51
N TRP A 30 14.31 8.41 47.39
CA TRP A 30 14.98 8.21 46.11
C TRP A 30 14.17 7.33 45.13
N LEU A 31 13.53 6.28 45.62
CA LEU A 31 12.72 5.37 44.78
C LEU A 31 11.46 6.08 44.26
N ALA A 32 10.84 6.93 45.08
CA ALA A 32 9.69 7.74 44.65
C ALA A 32 10.09 8.78 43.59
N GLU A 33 11.25 9.42 43.74
CA GLU A 33 11.80 10.36 42.75
C GLU A 33 12.13 9.66 41.42
N GLU A 34 12.77 8.49 41.46
CA GLU A 34 13.13 7.71 40.27
C GLU A 34 11.89 7.23 39.51
N LEU A 35 10.86 6.74 40.21
CA LEU A 35 9.59 6.35 39.59
C LEU A 35 8.87 7.53 38.91
N ILE A 36 8.92 8.73 39.52
CA ILE A 36 8.40 9.96 38.91
C ILE A 36 9.24 10.37 37.69
N HIS A 37 10.56 10.18 37.72
CA HIS A 37 11.45 10.44 36.59
C HIS A 37 11.13 9.52 35.40
N VAL A 38 11.07 8.21 35.63
CA VAL A 38 10.73 7.19 34.61
C VAL A 38 9.34 7.43 34.01
N ALA A 39 8.34 7.78 34.83
CA ALA A 39 6.98 8.07 34.36
C ALA A 39 6.88 9.37 33.53
N ARG A 40 7.80 10.33 33.72
CA ARG A 40 7.88 11.55 32.88
C ARG A 40 8.62 11.29 31.56
N LEU A 41 9.59 10.38 31.56
CA LEU A 41 10.34 10.00 30.36
C LEU A 41 9.56 9.05 29.43
N ASN A 42 8.58 8.31 29.96
CA ASN A 42 7.78 7.34 29.22
C ASN A 42 6.27 7.67 29.30
N PRO A 43 5.81 8.77 28.68
CA PRO A 43 4.38 9.03 28.56
C PRO A 43 3.71 7.92 27.72
N PRO A 44 2.50 7.46 28.08
CA PRO A 44 1.80 6.45 27.29
C PRO A 44 1.44 6.99 25.89
N ASP A 45 1.40 6.08 24.91
CA ASP A 45 1.02 6.41 23.53
C ASP A 45 -0.33 7.12 23.45
N SER A 46 -0.42 8.15 22.61
CA SER A 46 -1.58 9.03 22.52
C SER A 46 -2.83 8.31 21.98
N ARG A 47 -2.66 7.27 21.17
CA ARG A 47 -3.76 6.44 20.64
C ARG A 47 -4.32 5.53 21.75
N PHE A 48 -3.45 4.97 22.60
CA PHE A 48 -3.90 4.25 23.81
C PHE A 48 -4.74 5.15 24.72
N VAL A 49 -4.27 6.37 25.00
CA VAL A 49 -5.01 7.35 25.83
C VAL A 49 -6.38 7.70 25.22
N ASN A 50 -6.44 7.93 23.90
CA ASN A 50 -7.69 8.22 23.20
C ASN A 50 -8.64 7.02 23.21
N THR A 51 -8.13 5.81 22.98
CA THR A 51 -8.91 4.56 22.96
C THR A 51 -9.52 4.26 24.33
N LEU A 52 -8.73 4.39 25.40
CA LEU A 52 -9.20 4.22 26.78
C LEU A 52 -10.28 5.27 27.13
N SER A 53 -10.07 6.53 26.72
CA SER A 53 -11.04 7.61 26.92
C SER A 53 -12.37 7.37 26.20
N LEU A 54 -12.32 6.82 24.98
CA LEU A 54 -13.50 6.42 24.20
C LEU A 54 -14.25 5.26 24.86
N LYS A 55 -13.56 4.19 25.26
CA LYS A 55 -14.16 3.04 25.96
C LYS A 55 -14.82 3.45 27.28
N LEU A 56 -14.19 4.34 28.06
CA LEU A 56 -14.76 4.88 29.30
C LEU A 56 -16.01 5.75 29.05
N ARG A 57 -16.03 6.56 27.98
CA ARG A 57 -17.23 7.32 27.58
C ARG A 57 -18.39 6.43 27.14
N GLN A 58 -18.10 5.34 26.43
CA GLN A 58 -19.10 4.36 26.00
C GLN A 58 -19.71 3.57 27.17
N GLN A 59 -18.91 3.24 28.20
CA GLN A 59 -19.40 2.52 29.38
C GLN A 59 -20.14 3.40 30.41
N HIS A 60 -19.91 4.71 30.41
CA HIS A 60 -20.55 5.65 31.35
C HIS A 60 -21.27 6.85 30.69
N PRO A 61 -22.32 6.61 29.88
CA PRO A 61 -23.07 7.67 29.20
C PRO A 61 -24.09 8.36 30.14
N ALA A 62 -23.63 9.25 31.03
CA ALA A 62 -24.53 10.04 31.89
C ALA A 62 -24.02 11.46 32.24
N ASN A 63 -24.48 12.46 31.48
CA ASN A 63 -24.77 13.84 31.85
C ASN A 63 -24.02 14.49 33.05
N GLN A 64 -22.80 14.96 32.80
CA GLN A 64 -22.35 16.29 33.26
C GLN A 64 -21.14 16.77 32.44
N ALA A 65 -21.00 18.08 32.25
CA ALA A 65 -19.97 18.67 31.39
C ALA A 65 -18.56 18.52 32.00
N PHE A 66 -17.89 17.42 31.68
CA PHE A 66 -16.52 17.13 32.12
C PHE A 66 -15.52 17.99 31.34
N LYS A 67 -15.10 19.13 31.90
CA LYS A 67 -13.95 19.88 31.38
C LYS A 67 -12.68 19.04 31.60
N PRO A 68 -11.86 18.78 30.57
CA PRO A 68 -10.71 17.90 30.72
C PRO A 68 -9.56 18.59 31.47
N ALA A 69 -9.42 18.30 32.76
CA ALA A 69 -8.18 18.53 33.49
C ALA A 69 -7.24 17.31 33.29
N SER A 70 -6.57 17.26 32.14
CA SER A 70 -5.81 16.11 31.61
C SER A 70 -4.66 15.57 32.48
N ARG A 71 -4.37 16.21 33.63
CA ARG A 71 -3.31 15.80 34.57
C ARG A 71 -3.78 15.02 35.80
N ARG A 72 -5.08 14.97 36.12
CA ARG A 72 -5.55 14.39 37.40
C ARG A 72 -6.10 12.96 37.35
N LEU A 73 -6.40 12.40 36.18
CA LEU A 73 -6.95 11.04 36.07
C LEU A 73 -5.90 9.91 36.23
N TRP A 74 -4.63 10.20 35.93
CA TRP A 74 -3.56 9.19 35.85
C TRP A 74 -3.01 8.76 37.21
N PHE A 75 -2.95 9.65 38.20
CA PHE A 75 -2.41 9.33 39.53
C PHE A 75 -3.29 8.36 40.33
N THR A 76 -4.59 8.26 40.01
CA THR A 76 -5.53 7.34 40.66
C THR A 76 -5.31 5.88 40.24
N LEU A 77 -4.79 5.65 39.02
CA LEU A 77 -4.49 4.29 38.50
C LEU A 77 -3.09 3.81 38.93
N ALA A 78 -2.11 4.71 39.06
CA ALA A 78 -0.79 4.36 39.60
C ALA A 78 -0.87 3.78 41.02
N GLY A 79 -1.77 4.30 41.87
CA GLY A 79 -2.00 3.78 43.22
C GLY A 79 -2.64 2.37 43.27
N SER A 80 -3.29 1.92 42.19
CA SER A 80 -3.97 0.61 42.18
C SER A 80 -3.00 -0.57 42.01
N ALA A 81 -1.85 -0.35 41.35
CA ALA A 81 -0.86 -1.39 41.06
C ALA A 81 -0.18 -1.94 42.34
N VAL A 82 0.00 -1.09 43.36
CA VAL A 82 0.66 -1.45 44.63
C VAL A 82 -0.17 -2.46 45.44
N VAL A 83 -1.51 -2.36 45.39
CA VAL A 83 -2.41 -3.27 46.13
C VAL A 83 -2.41 -4.68 45.54
N ILE A 84 -2.26 -4.80 44.21
CA ILE A 84 -2.25 -6.10 43.51
C ILE A 84 -0.95 -6.87 43.79
N LEU A 85 0.19 -6.17 43.88
CA LEU A 85 1.48 -6.80 44.19
C LEU A 85 1.54 -7.35 45.63
N ILE A 86 0.89 -6.69 46.60
CA ILE A 86 0.81 -7.17 47.99
C ILE A 86 -0.11 -8.41 48.10
N ALA A 87 -1.15 -8.51 47.27
CA ALA A 87 -2.04 -9.67 47.24
C ALA A 87 -1.40 -10.94 46.62
N LEU A 88 -0.40 -10.78 45.73
CA LEU A 88 0.18 -11.90 44.97
C LEU A 88 1.30 -12.68 45.68
N PHE A 89 1.87 -12.15 46.78
CA PHE A 89 3.02 -12.76 47.47
C PHE A 89 2.76 -13.20 48.92
N GLY A 90 1.51 -13.16 49.38
CA GLY A 90 1.15 -13.36 50.78
C GLY A 90 0.25 -14.56 51.10
N LEU A 91 0.70 -15.81 50.89
CA LEU A 91 0.53 -17.00 51.78
C LEU A 91 0.65 -18.36 51.04
N PRO A 92 1.23 -19.41 51.66
CA PRO A 92 1.31 -20.76 51.08
C PRO A 92 0.22 -21.73 51.59
N PHE A 93 0.18 -22.92 50.96
CA PHE A 93 -0.66 -24.12 51.23
C PHE A 93 -2.11 -24.11 50.68
N LEU A 94 -2.34 -24.94 49.66
CA LEU A 94 -3.02 -26.25 49.81
C LEU A 94 -2.91 -27.07 48.52
N ARG A 95 -2.16 -28.18 48.55
CA ARG A 95 -2.20 -29.25 47.52
C ARG A 95 -3.09 -30.39 48.03
N GLN A 96 -4.06 -30.85 47.24
CA GLN A 96 -4.59 -32.22 47.30
C GLN A 96 -5.05 -32.70 45.90
N PRO A 97 -5.18 -34.03 45.67
CA PRO A 97 -4.85 -34.62 44.38
C PRO A 97 -6.06 -34.98 43.49
N GLY A 98 -5.73 -35.26 42.23
CA GLY A 98 -6.67 -35.40 41.12
C GLY A 98 -7.67 -36.56 41.15
N GLN A 99 -8.61 -36.48 40.21
CA GLN A 99 -9.43 -37.58 39.73
C GLN A 99 -9.21 -37.75 38.23
N THR A 100 -8.88 -38.98 37.83
CA THR A 100 -8.91 -39.43 36.43
C THR A 100 -10.36 -39.64 36.00
N VAL A 101 -10.78 -39.00 34.91
CA VAL A 101 -12.03 -39.33 34.21
C VAL A 101 -11.68 -40.12 32.94
N THR A 102 -12.12 -41.37 32.90
CA THR A 102 -11.97 -42.24 31.72
C THR A 102 -13.01 -41.83 30.67
N VAL A 103 -12.57 -41.31 29.53
CA VAL A 103 -13.45 -41.11 28.36
C VAL A 103 -13.45 -42.40 27.54
N VAL A 104 -14.62 -43.00 27.38
CA VAL A 104 -14.85 -44.13 26.47
C VAL A 104 -15.15 -43.56 25.09
N THR A 105 -14.35 -43.95 24.09
CA THR A 105 -14.53 -43.51 22.69
C THR A 105 -15.04 -44.68 21.85
N ASP A 106 -16.35 -44.79 21.68
CA ASP A 106 -16.94 -45.67 20.67
C ASP A 106 -16.88 -44.97 19.31
N ILE A 107 -16.04 -45.50 18.41
CA ILE A 107 -15.91 -45.03 17.02
C ILE A 107 -16.67 -46.01 16.12
N PRO A 108 -17.73 -45.58 15.39
CA PRO A 108 -18.32 -46.41 14.35
C PRO A 108 -17.42 -46.41 13.11
N THR A 109 -16.93 -47.58 12.73
CA THR A 109 -16.17 -47.78 11.48
C THR A 109 -17.05 -47.49 10.26
N ILE A 110 -16.71 -46.46 9.49
CA ILE A 110 -17.28 -46.22 8.16
C ILE A 110 -16.31 -46.81 7.14
N GLU A 111 -16.78 -47.78 6.35
CA GLU A 111 -16.00 -48.36 5.25
C GLU A 111 -15.89 -47.35 4.10
N THR A 112 -14.70 -46.78 3.90
CA THR A 112 -14.42 -45.90 2.76
C THR A 112 -14.23 -46.72 1.49
N THR A 113 -15.23 -46.74 0.61
CA THR A 113 -15.11 -47.32 -0.73
C THR A 113 -14.16 -46.47 -1.59
N ILE A 114 -12.94 -46.96 -1.84
CA ILE A 114 -11.96 -46.28 -2.68
C ILE A 114 -12.38 -46.39 -4.15
N VAL A 115 -12.87 -45.29 -4.72
CA VAL A 115 -13.04 -45.16 -6.18
C VAL A 115 -11.69 -44.77 -6.76
N SER A 116 -11.08 -45.66 -7.54
CA SER A 116 -9.82 -45.38 -8.24
C SER A 116 -10.05 -44.37 -9.35
N SER A 117 -9.52 -43.16 -9.21
CA SER A 117 -9.31 -42.27 -10.36
C SER A 117 -8.24 -42.87 -11.28
N GLN A 118 -8.49 -42.85 -12.59
CA GLN A 118 -7.45 -43.17 -13.58
C GLN A 118 -6.54 -41.94 -13.74
N PRO A 119 -5.22 -42.12 -13.94
CA PRO A 119 -4.33 -41.00 -14.20
C PRO A 119 -4.62 -40.41 -15.59
N THR A 120 -5.04 -39.15 -15.62
CA THR A 120 -5.11 -38.32 -16.81
C THR A 120 -3.71 -38.18 -17.43
N GLU A 121 -3.62 -38.03 -18.76
CA GLU A 121 -2.34 -37.67 -19.39
C GLU A 121 -1.81 -36.35 -18.81
N PRO A 122 -0.48 -36.19 -18.65
CA PRO A 122 0.10 -34.97 -18.11
C PRO A 122 -0.15 -33.80 -19.07
N ILE A 123 -1.12 -32.96 -18.74
CA ILE A 123 -1.38 -31.72 -19.46
C ILE A 123 -0.16 -30.81 -19.20
N ASN A 124 0.61 -30.53 -20.25
CA ASN A 124 1.82 -29.71 -20.15
C ASN A 124 1.45 -28.22 -20.06
N LEU A 125 0.85 -27.84 -18.92
CA LEU A 125 0.49 -26.47 -18.59
C LEU A 125 1.71 -25.74 -17.98
N PRO A 126 1.96 -24.48 -18.35
CA PRO A 126 2.94 -23.63 -17.66
C PRO A 126 2.70 -23.57 -16.15
N VAL A 127 3.77 -23.36 -15.39
CA VAL A 127 3.67 -23.05 -13.97
C VAL A 127 3.23 -21.59 -13.79
N LEU A 128 2.43 -21.32 -12.77
CA LEU A 128 1.85 -20.03 -12.42
C LEU A 128 2.54 -19.45 -11.17
N PRO A 129 2.61 -18.11 -11.04
CA PRO A 129 3.20 -17.47 -9.88
C PRO A 129 2.35 -17.64 -8.62
N MET A 130 3.01 -17.92 -7.50
CA MET A 130 2.43 -17.85 -6.15
C MET A 130 1.97 -16.42 -5.79
N LEU A 131 0.91 -16.30 -4.96
CA LEU A 131 0.49 -15.01 -4.37
C LEU A 131 1.51 -14.60 -3.31
N GLY A 132 2.56 -13.92 -3.76
CA GLY A 132 3.86 -13.94 -3.07
C GLY A 132 3.85 -13.48 -1.60
N PRO A 133 4.84 -13.92 -0.81
CA PRO A 133 4.83 -13.79 0.64
C PRO A 133 5.16 -12.37 1.15
N SER A 134 4.14 -11.51 1.31
CA SER A 134 4.25 -10.21 2.00
C SER A 134 3.32 -10.11 3.21
N SER A 135 3.76 -9.40 4.27
CA SER A 135 3.18 -9.22 5.63
C SER A 135 2.76 -10.46 6.44
N VAL A 136 2.53 -11.59 5.77
CA VAL A 136 2.04 -12.87 6.28
C VAL A 136 3.18 -13.90 6.48
N MET A 137 4.42 -13.52 6.14
CA MET A 137 5.61 -14.39 6.25
C MET A 137 5.84 -15.01 7.64
N ALA A 138 5.38 -14.36 8.70
CA ALA A 138 5.52 -14.84 10.07
C ALA A 138 4.38 -15.76 10.54
N SER A 139 3.27 -15.83 9.78
CA SER A 139 2.01 -16.42 10.22
C SER A 139 1.65 -17.67 9.43
N ALA A 140 1.54 -18.80 10.12
CA ALA A 140 1.19 -20.07 9.48
C ALA A 140 -0.28 -20.11 9.03
N ASN A 141 -1.19 -19.52 9.80
CA ASN A 141 -2.64 -19.59 9.63
C ASN A 141 -3.32 -18.27 10.05
N LEU A 142 -4.63 -18.14 9.81
CA LEU A 142 -5.41 -16.94 10.17
C LEU A 142 -5.39 -16.62 11.68
N GLY A 143 -5.26 -17.62 12.55
CA GLY A 143 -5.13 -17.42 14.00
C GLY A 143 -3.74 -16.89 14.41
N GLU A 144 -2.70 -17.15 13.62
CA GLU A 144 -1.40 -16.49 13.80
C GLU A 144 -1.39 -15.09 13.17
N GLN A 145 -2.10 -14.87 12.06
CA GLN A 145 -2.17 -13.58 11.37
C GLN A 145 -3.07 -12.55 12.10
N PHE A 146 -4.19 -13.01 12.65
CA PHE A 146 -5.23 -12.20 13.28
C PHE A 146 -5.65 -12.89 14.60
N PRO A 147 -4.83 -12.79 15.65
CA PRO A 147 -4.97 -13.62 16.87
C PRO A 147 -6.23 -13.30 17.68
N ASP A 148 -6.70 -12.06 17.60
CA ASP A 148 -7.92 -11.60 18.28
C ASP A 148 -9.21 -11.86 17.46
N ALA A 149 -9.11 -12.47 16.27
CA ALA A 149 -10.24 -12.76 15.40
C ALA A 149 -10.84 -14.16 15.63
N GLN A 150 -12.16 -14.22 15.81
CA GLN A 150 -12.92 -15.46 15.93
C GLN A 150 -13.62 -15.77 14.61
N TRP A 151 -13.02 -16.67 13.84
CA TRP A 151 -13.46 -17.03 12.49
C TRP A 151 -14.65 -17.97 12.51
N THR A 152 -15.75 -17.60 11.84
CA THR A 152 -16.90 -18.49 11.62
C THR A 152 -17.30 -18.52 10.15
N LEU A 153 -17.26 -19.71 9.56
CA LEU A 153 -17.74 -19.96 8.21
C LEU A 153 -19.25 -20.22 8.23
N GLN A 154 -20.00 -19.31 7.62
CA GLN A 154 -21.46 -19.43 7.39
C GLN A 154 -21.78 -19.62 5.89
N ALA A 155 -20.82 -19.31 5.01
CA ALA A 155 -20.95 -19.48 3.57
C ALA A 155 -21.10 -20.96 3.15
N GLU A 156 -21.97 -21.22 2.18
CA GLU A 156 -21.93 -22.48 1.43
C GLU A 156 -20.67 -22.51 0.56
N LEU A 157 -19.86 -23.57 0.69
CA LEU A 157 -18.62 -23.72 -0.07
C LEU A 157 -18.88 -24.35 -1.45
N PRO A 158 -18.55 -23.67 -2.55
CA PRO A 158 -18.76 -24.22 -3.89
C PRO A 158 -17.86 -25.43 -4.16
N SER A 159 -18.45 -26.47 -4.76
CA SER A 159 -17.76 -27.67 -5.25
C SER A 159 -17.44 -27.62 -6.75
N SER A 160 -17.77 -26.51 -7.42
CA SER A 160 -17.55 -26.25 -8.84
C SER A 160 -17.16 -24.79 -9.09
N PRO A 161 -16.45 -24.49 -10.19
CA PRO A 161 -15.93 -25.44 -11.18
C PRO A 161 -14.71 -26.23 -10.66
N ALA A 162 -14.44 -27.39 -11.26
CA ALA A 162 -13.26 -28.22 -10.94
C ALA A 162 -12.01 -27.83 -11.75
N SER A 163 -12.18 -26.94 -12.73
CA SER A 163 -11.12 -26.38 -13.57
C SER A 163 -11.52 -24.97 -13.99
N ALA A 164 -10.57 -24.05 -14.14
CA ALA A 164 -10.86 -22.74 -14.73
C ALA A 164 -9.71 -22.27 -15.62
N ALA A 165 -10.05 -21.39 -16.55
CA ALA A 165 -9.10 -20.75 -17.43
C ALA A 165 -8.04 -19.94 -16.66
N VAL A 166 -6.83 -19.86 -17.20
CA VAL A 166 -5.86 -18.83 -16.83
C VAL A 166 -5.69 -17.90 -18.02
N TYR A 167 -5.62 -16.59 -17.77
CA TYR A 167 -5.47 -15.57 -18.80
C TYR A 167 -4.14 -14.84 -18.63
N LYS A 168 -3.58 -14.36 -19.73
CA LYS A 168 -2.44 -13.43 -19.75
C LYS A 168 -2.93 -12.10 -20.34
N THR A 169 -2.64 -10.98 -19.71
CA THR A 169 -2.77 -9.67 -20.36
C THR A 169 -1.77 -9.62 -21.51
N LYS A 170 -2.25 -9.19 -22.68
CA LYS A 170 -1.35 -8.94 -23.80
C LYS A 170 -0.45 -7.76 -23.47
N ALA A 171 0.82 -7.84 -23.88
CA ALA A 171 1.68 -6.66 -23.96
C ALA A 171 1.08 -5.74 -25.03
N THR A 172 0.32 -4.75 -24.59
CA THR A 172 0.26 -3.49 -25.32
C THR A 172 1.65 -2.87 -25.19
N GLY A 173 2.30 -2.63 -26.32
CA GLY A 173 3.55 -1.86 -26.33
C GLY A 173 3.26 -0.39 -26.07
N ASP A 174 4.09 0.47 -26.64
CA ASP A 174 3.83 1.91 -26.71
C ASP A 174 2.41 2.21 -27.19
N LEU A 175 1.81 3.22 -26.57
CA LEU A 175 0.42 3.60 -26.74
C LEU A 175 0.23 4.23 -28.14
N SER A 176 -0.06 3.40 -29.14
CA SER A 176 -0.12 3.85 -30.54
C SER A 176 -1.23 4.88 -30.79
N ILE A 177 -0.91 5.92 -31.57
CA ILE A 177 -1.82 7.02 -31.93
C ILE A 177 -3.08 6.50 -32.62
N GLU A 178 -2.94 5.45 -33.44
CA GLU A 178 -4.04 4.80 -34.16
C GLU A 178 -5.07 4.19 -33.20
N THR A 179 -4.59 3.57 -32.12
CA THR A 179 -5.44 2.96 -31.10
C THR A 179 -6.10 4.02 -30.21
N VAL A 180 -5.41 5.13 -29.91
CA VAL A 180 -6.03 6.32 -29.27
C VAL A 180 -7.10 6.91 -30.17
N ARG A 181 -6.85 7.05 -31.49
CA ARG A 181 -7.84 7.55 -32.45
C ARG A 181 -9.08 6.66 -32.55
N GLN A 182 -8.93 5.34 -32.48
CA GLN A 182 -10.08 4.42 -32.41
C GLN A 182 -10.96 4.68 -31.18
N LEU A 183 -10.36 4.94 -30.01
CA LEU A 183 -11.12 5.29 -28.79
C LEU A 183 -11.81 6.66 -28.93
N VAL A 184 -11.14 7.66 -29.52
CA VAL A 184 -11.70 8.98 -29.84
C VAL A 184 -12.94 8.85 -30.74
N ASP A 185 -12.82 8.11 -31.84
CA ASP A 185 -13.90 7.86 -32.80
C ASP A 185 -15.06 7.09 -32.13
N GLN A 186 -14.73 6.11 -31.29
CA GLN A 186 -15.70 5.30 -30.52
C GLN A 186 -16.46 6.14 -29.48
N LEU A 187 -15.79 7.09 -28.83
CA LEU A 187 -16.41 8.09 -27.95
C LEU A 187 -17.19 9.15 -28.74
N GLY A 188 -17.01 9.23 -30.06
CA GLY A 188 -17.68 10.17 -30.96
C GLY A 188 -17.08 11.57 -30.96
N MET A 189 -15.85 11.71 -30.48
CA MET A 189 -15.08 12.96 -30.47
C MET A 189 -14.40 13.18 -31.83
N LYS A 190 -14.08 14.45 -32.13
CA LYS A 190 -13.41 14.90 -33.37
C LYS A 190 -12.14 15.72 -33.11
N GLY A 191 -11.78 15.89 -31.85
CA GLY A 191 -10.59 16.63 -31.43
C GLY A 191 -9.29 16.05 -31.97
N GLU A 192 -8.25 16.88 -32.03
CA GLU A 192 -6.90 16.40 -32.34
C GLU A 192 -6.23 15.75 -31.13
N ILE A 193 -5.25 14.88 -31.41
CA ILE A 193 -4.49 14.17 -30.37
C ILE A 193 -3.23 14.97 -30.06
N TYR A 194 -3.11 15.35 -28.78
CA TYR A 194 -1.99 16.09 -28.20
C TYR A 194 -1.13 15.16 -27.35
N LYS A 195 0.17 15.45 -27.26
CA LYS A 195 1.07 14.79 -26.31
C LYS A 195 0.70 15.23 -24.89
N GLY A 196 0.64 14.28 -23.96
CA GLY A 196 0.44 14.60 -22.55
C GLY A 196 1.69 15.16 -21.88
N THR A 197 1.48 15.85 -20.76
CA THR A 197 2.47 16.66 -20.03
C THR A 197 3.17 15.90 -18.89
N SER A 198 3.39 14.59 -19.08
CA SER A 198 4.08 13.74 -18.08
C SER A 198 5.55 14.15 -17.90
N SER A 199 5.98 14.28 -16.64
CA SER A 199 7.39 14.46 -16.27
C SER A 199 8.20 13.16 -16.20
N GLN A 200 7.54 11.99 -16.28
CA GLN A 200 8.19 10.69 -16.31
C GLN A 200 8.55 10.31 -17.75
N PRO A 201 9.85 10.14 -18.11
CA PRO A 201 10.29 9.92 -19.49
C PRO A 201 9.64 8.73 -20.20
N ASP A 202 9.37 7.67 -19.46
CA ASP A 202 8.87 6.40 -19.99
C ASP A 202 7.32 6.30 -19.95
N PHE A 203 6.63 7.28 -19.36
CA PHE A 203 5.17 7.25 -19.21
C PHE A 203 4.48 7.99 -20.36
N GLN A 204 3.95 7.23 -21.31
CA GLN A 204 3.20 7.77 -22.44
C GLN A 204 1.77 8.16 -22.04
N SER A 205 1.38 9.38 -22.40
CA SER A 205 0.00 9.87 -22.29
C SER A 205 -0.37 10.78 -23.47
N PHE A 206 -1.66 10.82 -23.79
CA PHE A 206 -2.24 11.65 -24.83
C PHE A 206 -3.51 12.32 -24.34
N GLN A 207 -3.70 13.59 -24.72
CA GLN A 207 -4.91 14.34 -24.44
C GLN A 207 -5.68 14.61 -25.74
N VAL A 208 -7.00 14.65 -25.67
CA VAL A 208 -7.90 14.97 -26.80
C VAL A 208 -9.00 15.89 -26.30
N ILE A 209 -9.23 16.98 -27.01
CA ILE A 209 -10.16 18.04 -26.63
C ILE A 209 -11.11 18.30 -27.80
N ASP A 210 -12.42 18.21 -27.55
CA ASP A 210 -13.48 18.46 -28.54
C ASP A 210 -14.58 19.33 -27.91
N GLY A 211 -14.45 20.65 -28.06
CA GLY A 211 -15.31 21.62 -27.38
C GLY A 211 -15.23 21.46 -25.85
N LYS A 212 -16.35 21.03 -25.25
CA LYS A 212 -16.45 20.75 -23.81
C LYS A 212 -16.01 19.32 -23.41
N SER A 213 -15.83 18.42 -24.36
CA SER A 213 -15.44 17.03 -24.09
C SER A 213 -13.92 16.90 -23.99
N PHE A 214 -13.46 16.14 -23.01
CA PHE A 214 -12.04 15.90 -22.75
C PHE A 214 -11.77 14.41 -22.54
N LEU A 215 -10.71 13.91 -23.16
CA LEU A 215 -10.19 12.56 -22.97
C LEU A 215 -8.70 12.63 -22.66
N ASN A 216 -8.29 12.00 -21.57
CA ASN A 216 -6.88 11.70 -21.28
C ASN A 216 -6.70 10.18 -21.37
N VAL A 217 -5.76 9.70 -22.19
CA VAL A 217 -5.40 8.28 -22.32
C VAL A 217 -3.94 8.12 -21.91
N TYR A 218 -3.64 7.16 -21.04
CA TYR A 218 -2.34 7.06 -20.39
C TYR A 218 -1.97 5.63 -20.02
N GLY A 219 -0.66 5.39 -19.89
CA GLY A 219 -0.10 4.10 -19.55
C GLY A 219 -0.25 3.07 -20.68
N HIS A 220 0.48 1.96 -20.55
CA HIS A 220 0.50 0.93 -21.59
C HIS A 220 -0.83 0.18 -21.68
N ASN A 221 -1.58 0.04 -20.59
CA ASN A 221 -2.85 -0.68 -20.51
C ASN A 221 -4.06 0.09 -21.09
N MET A 222 -3.85 1.22 -21.77
CA MET A 222 -4.91 2.12 -22.24
C MET A 222 -5.89 2.52 -21.13
N SER A 223 -5.38 2.86 -19.95
CA SER A 223 -6.20 3.54 -18.96
C SER A 223 -6.59 4.91 -19.50
N PHE A 224 -7.83 5.33 -19.24
CA PHE A 224 -8.33 6.61 -19.69
C PHE A 224 -9.30 7.24 -18.70
N ASN A 225 -9.34 8.57 -18.72
CA ASN A 225 -10.42 9.35 -18.13
C ASN A 225 -11.11 10.17 -19.23
N TYR A 226 -12.43 10.00 -19.36
CA TYR A 226 -13.27 10.70 -20.32
C TYR A 226 -14.35 11.53 -19.60
N LEU A 227 -14.32 12.84 -19.84
CA LEU A 227 -15.29 13.81 -19.35
C LEU A 227 -16.13 14.29 -20.55
N PRO A 228 -17.41 13.90 -20.68
CA PRO A 228 -18.27 14.35 -21.78
C PRO A 228 -18.47 15.87 -21.79
N ASP A 229 -18.52 16.49 -20.60
CA ASP A 229 -18.51 17.94 -20.40
C ASP A 229 -17.67 18.26 -19.15
N VAL A 230 -16.49 18.86 -19.34
CA VAL A 230 -15.54 19.19 -18.28
C VAL A 230 -16.04 20.24 -17.29
N PHE A 231 -17.04 21.05 -17.68
CA PHE A 231 -17.62 22.09 -16.84
C PHE A 231 -18.72 21.48 -15.98
N LYS A 232 -19.58 20.63 -16.58
CA LYS A 232 -20.63 19.92 -15.86
C LYS A 232 -20.07 18.94 -14.82
N ALA A 233 -18.98 18.24 -15.15
CA ALA A 233 -18.33 17.30 -14.23
C ALA A 233 -17.79 17.96 -12.95
N LYS A 234 -17.53 19.28 -12.98
CA LYS A 234 -17.07 20.07 -11.82
C LYS A 234 -18.19 20.89 -11.16
N ASP A 235 -19.45 20.74 -11.59
CA ASP A 235 -20.58 21.56 -11.13
C ASP A 235 -21.88 20.75 -11.07
N ASP A 236 -21.86 19.69 -10.27
CA ASP A 236 -23.06 18.91 -9.93
C ASP A 236 -23.23 18.88 -8.42
N HIS A 237 -24.15 19.71 -7.93
CA HIS A 237 -24.44 19.94 -6.52
C HIS A 237 -25.76 19.28 -6.07
N GLY A 238 -26.45 18.54 -6.95
CA GLY A 238 -27.68 17.81 -6.62
C GLY A 238 -27.45 16.49 -5.88
N ALA A 239 -28.50 15.96 -5.23
CA ALA A 239 -28.41 14.67 -4.55
C ALA A 239 -28.16 13.50 -5.54
N PRO A 240 -27.36 12.48 -5.17
CA PRO A 240 -27.19 11.28 -5.99
C PRO A 240 -28.52 10.60 -6.35
N LEU A 241 -28.63 10.12 -7.59
CA LEU A 241 -29.75 9.28 -8.01
C LEU A 241 -29.69 7.90 -7.32
N LYS A 242 -30.79 7.16 -7.36
CA LYS A 242 -30.80 5.76 -6.90
C LYS A 242 -29.90 4.89 -7.78
N PHE A 243 -29.24 3.90 -7.18
CA PHE A 243 -28.30 3.01 -7.87
C PHE A 243 -28.92 2.30 -9.09
N GLU A 244 -30.18 1.88 -9.02
CA GLU A 244 -30.88 1.26 -10.15
C GLU A 244 -31.03 2.22 -11.34
N THR A 245 -31.24 3.51 -11.08
CA THR A 245 -31.30 4.55 -12.12
C THR A 245 -29.90 4.85 -12.65
N MET A 246 -28.91 5.03 -11.77
CA MET A 246 -27.52 5.34 -12.17
C MET A 246 -26.92 4.22 -13.01
N SER A 247 -27.09 2.96 -12.59
CA SER A 247 -26.60 1.80 -13.34
C SER A 247 -27.24 1.69 -14.73
N GLN A 248 -28.54 1.95 -14.87
CA GLN A 248 -29.20 2.02 -16.19
C GLN A 248 -28.61 3.13 -17.07
N LYS A 249 -28.34 4.31 -16.51
CA LYS A 249 -27.72 5.43 -17.24
C LYS A 249 -26.28 5.11 -17.67
N ALA A 250 -25.46 4.61 -16.76
CA ALA A 250 -24.07 4.23 -17.00
C ALA A 250 -23.96 3.12 -18.06
N VAL A 251 -24.72 2.03 -17.90
CA VAL A 251 -24.75 0.92 -18.85
C VAL A 251 -25.26 1.39 -20.22
N GLY A 252 -26.33 2.19 -20.27
CA GLY A 252 -26.85 2.74 -21.52
C GLY A 252 -25.82 3.61 -22.25
N PHE A 253 -25.11 4.46 -21.52
CA PHE A 253 -24.04 5.30 -22.07
C PHE A 253 -22.90 4.48 -22.67
N LEU A 254 -22.31 3.56 -21.90
CA LEU A 254 -21.18 2.75 -22.35
C LEU A 254 -21.58 1.77 -23.48
N SER A 255 -22.80 1.21 -23.44
CA SER A 255 -23.32 0.33 -24.50
C SER A 255 -23.52 1.09 -25.82
N ASN A 256 -24.05 2.32 -25.78
CA ASN A 256 -24.21 3.16 -26.96
C ASN A 256 -22.88 3.58 -27.59
N LYS A 257 -21.79 3.61 -26.80
CA LYS A 257 -20.40 3.79 -27.26
C LYS A 257 -19.71 2.46 -27.58
N GLY A 258 -20.38 1.30 -27.49
CA GLY A 258 -19.78 -0.01 -27.75
C GLY A 258 -18.67 -0.44 -26.78
N LEU A 259 -18.53 0.23 -25.63
CA LEU A 259 -17.48 -0.03 -24.64
C LEU A 259 -17.75 -1.28 -23.80
N LEU A 260 -19.00 -1.77 -23.75
CA LEU A 260 -19.38 -3.00 -23.05
C LEU A 260 -19.47 -4.18 -24.02
N ASN A 261 -18.34 -4.55 -24.62
CA ASN A 261 -18.22 -5.69 -25.55
C ASN A 261 -17.85 -7.03 -24.85
N PHE A 262 -18.15 -7.14 -23.55
CA PHE A 262 -17.84 -8.27 -22.68
C PHE A 262 -19.01 -8.51 -21.70
N ASN A 263 -19.07 -9.69 -21.07
CA ASN A 263 -20.05 -9.95 -20.00
C ASN A 263 -19.66 -9.14 -18.75
N TYR A 264 -20.63 -8.52 -18.08
CA TYR A 264 -20.38 -7.69 -16.89
C TYR A 264 -21.48 -7.83 -15.84
N THR A 265 -21.17 -7.43 -14.62
CA THR A 265 -22.14 -7.04 -13.59
C THR A 265 -21.90 -5.60 -13.16
N VAL A 266 -22.85 -4.99 -12.45
CA VAL A 266 -22.76 -3.61 -11.96
C VAL A 266 -22.84 -3.59 -10.44
N GLU A 267 -22.02 -2.75 -9.81
CA GLU A 267 -21.94 -2.58 -8.36
C GLU A 267 -21.93 -1.08 -8.02
N PRO A 268 -22.44 -0.68 -6.83
CA PRO A 268 -22.35 0.72 -6.40
C PRO A 268 -20.89 1.12 -6.13
N GLY A 269 -20.60 2.41 -6.32
CA GLY A 269 -19.31 3.01 -5.99
C GLY A 269 -18.89 2.75 -4.54
N ILE A 270 -17.60 2.47 -4.35
CA ILE A 270 -17.02 2.19 -3.03
C ILE A 270 -16.70 3.45 -2.24
N LEU A 271 -16.20 4.48 -2.92
CA LEU A 271 -15.81 5.75 -2.30
C LEU A 271 -16.84 6.86 -2.52
N PHE A 272 -17.58 6.84 -3.63
CA PHE A 272 -18.47 7.93 -4.03
C PHE A 272 -19.86 7.41 -4.39
N ALA A 273 -20.90 8.00 -3.78
CA ALA A 273 -22.28 7.56 -3.94
C ALA A 273 -22.82 7.73 -5.37
N ARG A 274 -22.23 8.61 -6.19
CA ARG A 274 -22.60 8.84 -7.60
C ARG A 274 -21.93 7.89 -8.61
N GLN A 275 -21.07 6.99 -8.14
CA GLN A 275 -20.33 6.07 -9.03
C GLN A 275 -21.06 4.74 -9.23
N VAL A 276 -20.93 4.22 -10.46
CA VAL A 276 -21.30 2.85 -10.84
C VAL A 276 -20.04 2.14 -11.28
N HIS A 277 -19.71 1.05 -10.59
CA HIS A 277 -18.60 0.17 -10.93
C HIS A 277 -19.10 -0.89 -11.92
N ILE A 278 -18.43 -1.03 -13.06
CA ILE A 278 -18.69 -2.10 -14.03
C ILE A 278 -17.63 -3.18 -13.85
N ILE A 279 -18.05 -4.36 -13.41
CA ILE A 279 -17.18 -5.49 -13.10
C ILE A 279 -17.25 -6.48 -14.26
N ARG A 280 -16.12 -6.69 -14.96
CA ARG A 280 -16.01 -7.70 -16.02
C ARG A 280 -16.24 -9.10 -15.46
N LEU A 281 -17.00 -9.92 -16.18
CA LEU A 281 -17.15 -11.35 -15.95
C LEU A 281 -16.40 -12.12 -17.03
N LEU A 282 -15.60 -13.10 -16.65
CA LEU A 282 -14.89 -14.01 -17.56
C LEU A 282 -15.75 -15.26 -17.84
N GLU A 283 -15.14 -16.33 -18.35
CA GLU A 283 -15.78 -17.64 -18.48
C GLU A 283 -16.47 -18.07 -17.16
N ASP A 284 -17.59 -18.80 -17.28
CA ASP A 284 -18.48 -19.21 -16.18
C ASP A 284 -19.04 -18.08 -15.30
N ASN A 285 -19.06 -16.84 -15.81
CA ASN A 285 -19.50 -15.62 -15.11
C ASN A 285 -18.68 -15.26 -13.86
N VAL A 286 -17.43 -15.69 -13.81
CA VAL A 286 -16.51 -15.42 -12.70
C VAL A 286 -16.03 -13.96 -12.77
N PRO A 287 -16.18 -13.14 -11.71
CA PRO A 287 -15.85 -11.72 -11.77
C PRO A 287 -14.34 -11.47 -11.72
N LEU A 288 -13.89 -10.49 -12.51
CA LEU A 288 -12.57 -9.90 -12.43
C LEU A 288 -12.56 -8.79 -11.37
N ARG A 289 -11.77 -8.96 -10.31
CA ARG A 289 -11.62 -8.01 -9.21
C ARG A 289 -10.27 -7.28 -9.32
N PRO A 290 -10.24 -5.94 -9.18
CA PRO A 290 -8.99 -5.19 -9.07
C PRO A 290 -8.34 -5.40 -7.69
N ALA A 291 -7.01 -5.25 -7.64
CA ALA A 291 -6.25 -5.16 -6.39
C ALA A 291 -6.63 -3.94 -5.54
N GLU A 292 -7.03 -2.84 -6.19
CA GLU A 292 -7.68 -1.66 -5.58
C GLU A 292 -9.20 -1.72 -5.85
N PRO A 293 -10.04 -2.12 -4.87
CA PRO A 293 -11.50 -2.22 -5.05
C PRO A 293 -12.17 -0.93 -5.57
N ALA A 294 -11.60 0.24 -5.26
CA ALA A 294 -12.11 1.53 -5.71
C ALA A 294 -11.89 1.80 -7.21
N ASP A 295 -11.07 0.99 -7.92
CA ASP A 295 -10.69 1.21 -9.32
C ASP A 295 -10.82 -0.04 -10.21
N PRO A 296 -12.04 -0.54 -10.48
CA PRO A 296 -12.32 -1.63 -11.42
C PRO A 296 -12.13 -1.25 -12.89
N ASP A 297 -12.44 -2.19 -13.79
CA ASP A 297 -12.35 -2.04 -15.25
C ASP A 297 -13.01 -0.76 -15.81
N PHE A 298 -14.17 -0.37 -15.27
CA PHE A 298 -14.77 0.94 -15.52
C PHE A 298 -15.46 1.48 -14.27
N VAL A 299 -15.29 2.77 -14.04
CA VAL A 299 -16.07 3.56 -13.07
C VAL A 299 -16.77 4.68 -13.83
N VAL A 300 -18.09 4.75 -13.68
CA VAL A 300 -18.92 5.79 -14.32
C VAL A 300 -19.53 6.68 -13.23
N THR A 301 -19.22 7.97 -13.26
CA THR A 301 -19.84 8.96 -12.38
C THR A 301 -21.10 9.51 -13.06
N VAL A 302 -22.27 9.32 -12.43
CA VAL A 302 -23.57 9.75 -12.95
C VAL A 302 -24.07 10.95 -12.16
N GLY A 303 -24.41 12.03 -12.87
CA GLY A 303 -24.86 13.27 -12.25
C GLY A 303 -26.27 13.20 -11.68
N SER A 304 -26.64 14.20 -10.86
CA SER A 304 -27.97 14.28 -10.23
C SER A 304 -29.14 14.34 -11.23
N ASP A 305 -28.92 14.82 -12.47
CA ASP A 305 -29.89 14.80 -13.57
C ASP A 305 -29.85 13.53 -14.43
N GLY A 306 -28.91 12.62 -14.14
CA GLY A 306 -28.77 11.33 -14.81
C GLY A 306 -28.06 11.38 -16.15
N GLU A 307 -27.27 12.42 -16.43
CA GLU A 307 -26.22 12.35 -17.46
C GLU A 307 -24.92 11.77 -16.88
N VAL A 308 -24.01 11.32 -17.76
CA VAL A 308 -22.70 10.83 -17.35
C VAL A 308 -21.73 12.00 -17.28
N LEU A 309 -21.11 12.19 -16.11
CA LEU A 309 -20.13 13.25 -15.84
C LEU A 309 -18.71 12.79 -16.16
N GLU A 310 -18.40 11.53 -15.87
CA GLU A 310 -17.07 10.94 -16.00
C GLU A 310 -17.17 9.45 -16.36
N VAL A 311 -16.28 8.99 -17.22
CA VAL A 311 -15.95 7.57 -17.40
C VAL A 311 -14.45 7.39 -17.21
N ARG A 312 -14.06 6.75 -16.11
CA ARG A 312 -12.72 6.19 -15.93
C ARG A 312 -12.76 4.74 -16.40
N GLY A 313 -11.79 4.30 -17.20
CA GLY A 313 -11.82 2.96 -17.78
C GLY A 313 -10.47 2.45 -18.23
N ARG A 314 -10.34 1.13 -18.34
CA ARG A 314 -9.13 0.42 -18.80
C ARG A 314 -9.50 -0.64 -19.85
N ILE A 315 -8.78 -0.68 -20.98
CA ILE A 315 -9.09 -1.62 -22.07
C ILE A 315 -8.18 -2.85 -21.99
N ILE A 316 -8.56 -3.81 -21.13
CA ILE A 316 -7.79 -5.03 -20.91
C ILE A 316 -7.97 -6.02 -22.07
N GLN A 317 -6.88 -6.38 -22.75
CA GLN A 317 -6.84 -7.47 -23.73
C GLN A 317 -6.35 -8.77 -23.07
N LEU A 318 -7.26 -9.74 -22.92
CA LEU A 318 -6.99 -11.04 -22.29
C LEU A 318 -6.80 -12.15 -23.34
N LYS A 319 -5.75 -12.95 -23.19
CA LYS A 319 -5.52 -14.18 -23.95
C LYS A 319 -5.54 -15.38 -23.00
N LYS A 320 -6.46 -16.32 -23.20
CA LYS A 320 -6.50 -17.59 -22.48
C LYS A 320 -5.22 -18.40 -22.76
N GLN A 321 -4.59 -18.92 -21.71
CA GLN A 321 -3.36 -19.72 -21.76
C GLN A 321 -3.65 -21.23 -21.69
N GLY A 322 -4.68 -21.62 -20.94
CA GLY A 322 -5.11 -22.99 -20.75
C GLY A 322 -6.17 -23.08 -19.65
N ASP A 323 -6.74 -24.26 -19.46
CA ASP A 323 -7.64 -24.58 -18.35
C ASP A 323 -6.88 -25.39 -17.29
N TYR A 324 -6.86 -24.90 -16.06
CA TYR A 324 -6.10 -25.46 -14.95
C TYR A 324 -7.06 -26.13 -13.96
N PRO A 325 -6.73 -27.31 -13.41
CA PRO A 325 -7.52 -27.93 -12.36
C PRO A 325 -7.46 -27.10 -11.07
N LEU A 326 -8.58 -27.06 -10.35
CA LEU A 326 -8.74 -26.28 -9.13
C LEU A 326 -8.82 -27.17 -7.89
N ARG A 327 -8.17 -26.70 -6.82
CA ARG A 327 -8.44 -27.12 -5.45
C ARG A 327 -9.85 -26.68 -5.08
N THR A 328 -10.56 -27.46 -4.26
CA THR A 328 -11.92 -27.07 -3.83
C THR A 328 -11.89 -25.87 -2.89
N ALA A 329 -12.99 -25.12 -2.79
CA ALA A 329 -13.12 -24.04 -1.81
C ALA A 329 -12.97 -24.56 -0.36
N SER A 330 -13.28 -25.83 -0.10
CA SER A 330 -13.05 -26.50 1.19
C SER A 330 -11.56 -26.69 1.49
N ASP A 331 -10.77 -27.12 0.52
CA ASP A 331 -9.32 -27.28 0.68
C ASP A 331 -8.61 -25.92 0.82
N ALA A 332 -9.10 -24.90 0.11
CA ALA A 332 -8.62 -23.53 0.24
C ALA A 332 -8.95 -22.95 1.62
N TRP A 333 -10.19 -23.09 2.10
CA TRP A 333 -10.58 -22.68 3.46
C TRP A 333 -9.77 -23.42 4.53
N LYS A 334 -9.55 -24.72 4.38
CA LYS A 334 -8.71 -25.51 5.29
C LYS A 334 -7.26 -25.03 5.31
N THR A 335 -6.71 -24.61 4.15
CA THR A 335 -5.35 -24.06 4.05
C THR A 335 -5.16 -22.79 4.89
N LEU A 336 -6.22 -21.97 5.04
CA LEU A 336 -6.23 -20.78 5.89
C LEU A 336 -6.12 -21.09 7.39
N LEU A 337 -6.58 -22.28 7.82
CA LEU A 337 -6.64 -22.69 9.23
C LEU A 337 -5.44 -23.56 9.64
N ASP A 338 -5.01 -24.47 8.76
CA ASP A 338 -4.13 -25.60 9.13
C ASP A 338 -2.62 -25.34 8.98
N GLY A 339 -2.19 -24.13 8.57
CA GLY A 339 -0.80 -23.71 8.72
C GLY A 339 0.04 -23.55 7.44
N GLN A 340 -0.55 -23.18 6.29
CA GLN A 340 0.20 -22.89 5.05
C GLN A 340 -0.27 -21.62 4.29
N LEU A 341 -0.37 -20.48 4.97
CA LEU A 341 -0.62 -19.19 4.29
C LEU A 341 0.52 -18.73 3.37
N GLY A 342 1.75 -19.19 3.62
CA GLY A 342 2.97 -18.73 2.95
C GLY A 342 2.87 -18.73 1.42
N GLY A 343 2.82 -17.53 0.84
CA GLY A 343 2.81 -17.32 -0.61
C GLY A 343 1.51 -17.71 -1.32
N ARG A 344 0.38 -17.89 -0.62
CA ARG A 344 -0.90 -18.31 -1.25
C ARG A 344 -2.11 -17.48 -0.86
N PHE A 345 -1.90 -16.42 -0.08
CA PHE A 345 -2.94 -15.71 0.63
C PHE A 345 -2.78 -14.19 0.53
N GLY A 346 -3.86 -13.52 0.12
CA GLY A 346 -4.02 -12.08 0.26
C GLY A 346 -5.30 -11.74 1.00
N TYR A 347 -5.40 -10.52 1.54
CA TYR A 347 -6.62 -10.01 2.17
C TYR A 347 -6.89 -8.57 1.75
N GLN A 348 -8.17 -8.20 1.72
CA GLN A 348 -8.65 -6.83 1.61
C GLN A 348 -9.61 -6.57 2.77
N ILE A 349 -9.34 -5.52 3.54
CA ILE A 349 -10.22 -5.02 4.60
C ILE A 349 -10.68 -3.64 4.13
N ALA A 350 -11.98 -3.50 3.87
CA ALA A 350 -12.54 -2.29 3.32
C ALA A 350 -13.62 -1.72 4.24
N ARG A 351 -13.39 -0.49 4.73
CA ARG A 351 -14.43 0.31 5.36
C ARG A 351 -15.17 1.07 4.25
N LEU A 352 -16.11 0.38 3.63
CA LEU A 352 -16.95 0.98 2.59
C LEU A 352 -17.91 1.98 3.26
N TYR A 353 -17.83 3.24 2.86
CA TYR A 353 -18.84 4.22 3.23
C TYR A 353 -19.88 4.30 2.13
N THR A 354 -21.14 4.42 2.53
CA THR A 354 -22.03 5.27 1.75
C THR A 354 -21.57 6.70 1.95
N SER A 355 -20.89 7.31 0.97
CA SER A 355 -20.65 8.75 0.96
C SER A 355 -21.95 9.46 1.36
N PRO A 356 -21.94 10.37 2.35
CA PRO A 356 -23.10 11.20 2.63
C PRO A 356 -23.57 11.86 1.32
N PRO A 357 -24.88 11.98 1.08
CA PRO A 357 -25.43 12.44 -0.20
C PRO A 357 -25.13 13.92 -0.54
N ASP A 358 -24.28 14.56 0.26
CA ASP A 358 -24.01 16.00 0.31
C ASP A 358 -22.58 16.37 -0.12
N ASP A 359 -21.76 15.41 -0.59
CA ASP A 359 -20.53 15.73 -1.33
C ASP A 359 -20.89 16.47 -2.63
N ARG A 360 -20.41 17.70 -2.79
CA ARG A 360 -20.80 18.61 -3.87
C ARG A 360 -19.60 19.37 -4.41
N THR A 361 -19.63 19.63 -5.71
CA THR A 361 -18.63 20.43 -6.42
C THR A 361 -19.33 21.59 -7.11
N TRP A 362 -18.75 22.78 -7.01
CA TRP A 362 -19.12 23.97 -7.77
C TRP A 362 -17.91 24.42 -8.58
N ALA A 363 -18.14 24.84 -9.82
CA ALA A 363 -17.15 25.54 -10.64
C ALA A 363 -17.72 26.90 -11.08
N ARG A 364 -16.87 27.89 -11.33
CA ARG A 364 -17.35 29.12 -11.98
C ARG A 364 -17.76 28.79 -13.41
N GLN A 365 -19.08 28.79 -13.65
CA GLN A 365 -19.66 28.78 -14.98
C GLN A 365 -19.61 30.18 -15.58
N PHE A 366 -19.42 30.23 -16.90
CA PHE A 366 -19.45 31.43 -17.71
C PHE A 366 -20.26 31.12 -18.98
N GLU A 367 -21.08 32.05 -19.42
CA GLU A 367 -21.92 31.93 -20.61
C GLU A 367 -21.25 32.53 -21.84
N ALA A 368 -21.70 32.13 -23.03
CA ALA A 368 -21.15 32.64 -24.28
C ALA A 368 -21.40 34.16 -24.42
N GLY A 369 -20.30 34.93 -24.52
CA GLY A 369 -20.30 36.39 -24.51
C GLY A 369 -19.91 37.02 -23.17
N ASP A 370 -19.73 36.24 -22.10
CA ASP A 370 -19.22 36.75 -20.83
C ASP A 370 -17.75 37.17 -20.95
N ARG A 371 -17.42 38.29 -20.28
CA ARG A 371 -16.02 38.68 -20.05
C ARG A 371 -15.46 37.85 -18.90
N MET A 372 -14.31 37.24 -19.13
CA MET A 372 -13.60 36.40 -18.17
C MET A 372 -12.31 37.06 -17.69
N GLU A 373 -11.97 36.80 -16.44
CA GLU A 373 -10.67 37.05 -15.82
C GLU A 373 -10.19 35.71 -15.24
N LEU A 374 -9.08 35.18 -15.75
CA LEU A 374 -8.53 33.88 -15.37
C LEU A 374 -7.05 34.04 -15.01
N ILE A 375 -6.63 33.51 -13.87
CA ILE A 375 -5.25 33.61 -13.38
C ILE A 375 -4.77 32.22 -12.96
N ASP A 376 -3.88 31.66 -13.76
CA ASP A 376 -3.34 30.31 -13.60
C ASP A 376 -2.07 30.15 -14.48
N VAL A 377 -1.41 28.99 -14.45
CA VAL A 377 -0.31 28.65 -15.35
C VAL A 377 -0.89 28.08 -16.66
N PRO A 378 -0.63 28.68 -17.84
CA PRO A 378 -1.11 28.13 -19.10
C PRO A 378 -0.41 26.82 -19.48
N GLU A 379 -1.15 25.86 -20.03
CA GLU A 379 -0.60 24.61 -20.58
C GLU A 379 -0.52 24.72 -22.11
N VAL A 380 0.67 24.51 -22.70
CA VAL A 380 0.83 24.41 -24.16
C VAL A 380 0.81 22.94 -24.58
N LEU A 381 -0.33 22.50 -25.09
CA LEU A 381 -0.48 21.17 -25.64
C LEU A 381 -0.14 21.17 -27.13
N THR A 382 0.86 20.37 -27.51
CA THR A 382 1.27 20.21 -28.92
C THR A 382 0.80 18.88 -29.47
N THR A 383 0.21 18.92 -30.67
CA THR A 383 -0.24 17.75 -31.43
C THR A 383 0.89 16.75 -31.64
N VAL A 384 0.57 15.45 -31.76
CA VAL A 384 1.61 14.41 -31.84
C VAL A 384 2.52 14.59 -33.07
N ASP A 385 1.99 15.12 -34.16
CA ASP A 385 2.75 15.42 -35.39
C ASP A 385 3.51 16.77 -35.37
N GLY A 386 3.36 17.55 -34.29
CA GLY A 386 4.04 18.84 -34.07
C GLY A 386 3.55 20.00 -34.93
N LYS A 387 2.44 19.88 -35.67
CA LYS A 387 1.99 20.92 -36.62
C LYS A 387 1.06 21.97 -36.00
N GLN A 388 0.42 21.65 -34.88
CA GLN A 388 -0.53 22.51 -34.19
C GLN A 388 -0.30 22.45 -32.67
N SER A 389 -0.50 23.57 -32.00
CA SER A 389 -0.52 23.65 -30.54
C SER A 389 -1.77 24.41 -30.09
N VAL A 390 -2.35 23.99 -28.97
CA VAL A 390 -3.41 24.73 -28.27
C VAL A 390 -2.86 25.21 -26.93
N VAL A 391 -3.14 26.47 -26.60
CA VAL A 391 -2.85 27.02 -25.27
C VAL A 391 -4.10 26.85 -24.42
N ARG A 392 -3.97 26.34 -23.21
CA ARG A 392 -5.07 26.11 -22.28
C ARG A 392 -4.86 26.84 -20.98
N LEU A 393 -5.96 27.14 -20.29
CA LEU A 393 -5.95 27.68 -18.94
C LEU A 393 -7.15 27.09 -18.19
N ASN A 394 -6.90 26.37 -17.09
CA ASN A 394 -7.90 25.51 -16.47
C ASN A 394 -8.55 24.55 -17.51
N ASN A 395 -9.87 24.63 -17.67
CA ASN A 395 -10.64 23.85 -18.64
C ASN A 395 -10.81 24.55 -20.00
N TYR A 396 -10.36 25.81 -20.15
CA TYR A 396 -10.61 26.65 -21.32
C TYR A 396 -9.47 26.59 -22.33
N ASN A 397 -9.82 26.60 -23.62
CA ASN A 397 -8.85 26.78 -24.71
C ASN A 397 -8.71 28.28 -24.99
N LEU A 398 -7.48 28.79 -25.05
CA LEU A 398 -7.20 30.20 -25.33
C LEU A 398 -6.95 30.42 -26.82
N GLU A 399 -7.50 31.52 -27.36
CA GLU A 399 -7.25 31.96 -28.74
C GLU A 399 -6.84 33.44 -28.74
N GLY A 400 -5.64 33.73 -29.26
CA GLY A 400 -5.06 35.07 -29.28
C GLY A 400 -3.64 35.06 -29.83
N ASP A 401 -2.94 36.20 -29.69
CA ASP A 401 -1.51 36.30 -29.98
C ASP A 401 -0.69 36.02 -28.71
N PHE A 402 0.08 34.95 -28.72
CA PHE A 402 0.96 34.52 -27.61
C PHE A 402 2.45 34.77 -27.91
N SER A 403 2.79 35.40 -29.04
CA SER A 403 4.17 35.48 -29.56
C SER A 403 5.16 36.28 -28.70
N GLY A 404 4.66 37.07 -27.74
CA GLY A 404 5.47 37.84 -26.79
C GLY A 404 5.71 37.16 -25.43
N ILE A 405 5.25 35.92 -25.23
CA ILE A 405 5.17 35.28 -23.91
C ILE A 405 5.81 33.89 -23.95
N ASN A 406 6.71 33.62 -23.00
CA ASN A 406 7.26 32.28 -22.82
C ASN A 406 6.32 31.44 -21.95
N LEU A 407 5.45 30.66 -22.60
CA LEU A 407 4.48 29.81 -21.90
C LEU A 407 5.14 28.56 -21.28
N ASP A 408 6.39 28.25 -21.62
CA ASP A 408 7.13 27.08 -21.08
C ASP A 408 7.73 27.35 -19.69
N ASP A 409 7.80 28.61 -19.22
CA ASP A 409 8.43 28.98 -17.93
C ASP A 409 7.60 28.60 -16.68
N GLN A 410 6.48 27.88 -16.85
CA GLN A 410 5.49 27.57 -15.81
C GLN A 410 5.04 28.80 -14.99
N GLN A 411 5.04 29.97 -15.64
CA GLN A 411 4.72 31.24 -15.00
C GLN A 411 3.22 31.41 -14.82
N LEU A 412 2.82 31.99 -13.68
CA LEU A 412 1.43 32.38 -13.42
C LEU A 412 1.06 33.60 -14.31
N MET A 413 0.03 33.43 -15.13
CA MET A 413 -0.42 34.42 -16.11
C MET A 413 -1.80 34.95 -15.76
N HIS A 414 -1.99 36.26 -15.92
CA HIS A 414 -3.27 36.93 -15.88
C HIS A 414 -3.82 37.05 -17.29
N VAL A 415 -4.97 36.42 -17.54
CA VAL A 415 -5.66 36.39 -18.83
C VAL A 415 -7.03 37.04 -18.69
N THR A 416 -7.29 38.09 -19.49
CA THR A 416 -8.65 38.59 -19.69
C THR A 416 -9.09 38.33 -21.13
N GLY A 417 -10.38 38.04 -21.30
CA GLY A 417 -10.93 37.71 -22.61
C GLY A 417 -12.44 37.61 -22.60
N THR A 418 -13.02 37.19 -23.72
CA THR A 418 -14.46 36.95 -23.86
C THR A 418 -14.71 35.50 -24.26
N LEU A 419 -15.66 34.82 -23.61
CA LEU A 419 -15.99 33.42 -23.90
C LEU A 419 -16.77 33.28 -25.21
N ALA A 420 -16.27 32.46 -26.13
CA ALA A 420 -16.96 32.06 -27.36
C ALA A 420 -17.94 30.90 -27.10
N SER A 421 -18.89 30.70 -28.02
CA SER A 421 -19.95 29.69 -27.89
C SER A 421 -19.48 28.23 -27.96
N ASP A 422 -18.19 27.99 -28.21
CA ASP A 422 -17.54 26.66 -28.23
C ASP A 422 -16.55 26.46 -27.07
N ALA A 423 -16.67 27.27 -26.01
CA ALA A 423 -15.83 27.27 -24.82
C ALA A 423 -14.34 27.67 -25.05
N ARG A 424 -14.02 28.29 -26.20
CA ARG A 424 -12.77 29.04 -26.37
C ARG A 424 -12.86 30.42 -25.73
N VAL A 425 -11.79 30.87 -25.07
CA VAL A 425 -11.64 32.26 -24.61
C VAL A 425 -10.87 33.03 -25.67
N ILE A 426 -11.53 34.03 -26.26
CA ILE A 426 -10.88 35.00 -27.14
C ILE A 426 -10.11 35.96 -26.23
N VAL A 427 -8.78 35.83 -26.22
CA VAL A 427 -7.89 36.56 -25.31
C VAL A 427 -7.76 38.01 -25.77
N GLU A 428 -8.06 38.92 -24.84
CA GLU A 428 -7.87 40.36 -25.01
C GLU A 428 -6.54 40.81 -24.43
N THR A 429 -6.18 40.29 -23.25
CA THR A 429 -4.89 40.50 -22.59
C THR A 429 -4.38 39.21 -21.98
N ILE A 430 -3.08 38.98 -22.06
CA ILE A 430 -2.37 37.95 -21.31
C ILE A 430 -1.04 38.56 -20.84
N GLU A 431 -0.80 38.55 -19.54
CA GLU A 431 0.35 39.21 -18.91
C GLU A 431 0.87 38.42 -17.69
N PRO A 432 2.18 38.41 -17.40
CA PRO A 432 2.70 37.81 -16.18
C PRO A 432 2.16 38.51 -14.93
N VAL A 433 1.76 37.73 -13.91
CA VAL A 433 1.32 38.32 -12.63
C VAL A 433 2.50 39.01 -11.94
N SER A 434 2.43 40.34 -11.80
CA SER A 434 3.50 41.14 -11.18
C SER A 434 3.42 41.12 -9.65
N GLY A 435 4.37 40.47 -8.99
CA GLY A 435 4.49 40.42 -7.53
C GLY A 435 5.77 39.72 -7.08
N GLU A 436 6.06 39.71 -5.77
CA GLU A 436 7.13 38.84 -5.23
C GLU A 436 6.77 37.36 -5.45
N PRO A 437 7.75 36.48 -5.73
CA PRO A 437 7.52 35.04 -5.87
C PRO A 437 7.15 34.44 -4.50
N GLY A 438 5.86 34.50 -4.19
CA GLY A 438 5.34 34.14 -2.86
C GLY A 438 3.82 34.23 -2.71
N VAL A 439 3.04 34.31 -3.79
CA VAL A 439 1.57 34.11 -3.73
C VAL A 439 1.29 32.60 -3.64
N GLU A 440 1.77 32.00 -2.55
CA GLU A 440 1.48 30.63 -2.14
C GLU A 440 0.02 30.53 -1.69
N THR A 441 -0.89 30.30 -2.62
CA THR A 441 -2.01 29.35 -2.47
C THR A 441 -2.81 29.29 -3.76
N LEU A 442 -2.70 28.17 -4.47
CA LEU A 442 -3.65 27.76 -5.53
C LEU A 442 -4.79 26.88 -4.97
N GLY A 443 -4.76 26.59 -3.66
CA GLY A 443 -5.73 25.76 -2.97
C GLY A 443 -5.81 26.08 -1.47
N PHE A 444 -7.03 26.14 -0.92
CA PHE A 444 -7.31 26.35 0.49
C PHE A 444 -8.07 25.13 1.02
N THR A 445 -7.71 24.62 2.19
CA THR A 445 -8.45 23.57 2.90
C THR A 445 -8.87 24.06 4.28
N GLY A 446 -10.09 23.72 4.69
CA GLY A 446 -10.64 24.16 5.96
C GLY A 446 -12.10 23.77 6.13
N ILE A 447 -12.81 24.51 6.98
CA ILE A 447 -14.25 24.35 7.19
C ILE A 447 -14.97 25.55 6.61
N LEU A 448 -16.02 25.32 5.84
CA LEU A 448 -16.84 26.38 5.27
C LEU A 448 -17.70 27.02 6.39
N ARG A 449 -17.75 28.34 6.41
CA ARG A 449 -18.51 29.14 7.38
C ARG A 449 -19.43 30.12 6.67
N LYS A 450 -20.69 30.16 7.06
CA LYS A 450 -21.67 31.17 6.63
C LYS A 450 -21.90 32.17 7.75
N ASP A 451 -21.87 33.46 7.42
CA ASP A 451 -22.28 34.53 8.31
C ASP A 451 -23.21 35.53 7.61
N ASN A 452 -23.46 36.68 8.25
CA ASN A 452 -24.34 37.72 7.70
C ASN A 452 -23.75 38.47 6.50
N THR A 453 -22.48 38.23 6.14
CA THR A 453 -21.73 38.90 5.07
C THR A 453 -21.46 37.98 3.87
N GLY A 454 -21.55 36.66 4.05
CA GLY A 454 -21.43 35.68 2.97
C GLY A 454 -20.87 34.36 3.48
N PHE A 455 -20.08 33.70 2.62
CA PHE A 455 -19.30 32.52 2.99
C PHE A 455 -17.82 32.85 3.12
N ALA A 456 -17.15 32.17 4.04
CA ALA A 456 -15.70 32.22 4.24
C ALA A 456 -15.16 30.80 4.48
N ILE A 457 -13.92 30.53 4.07
CA ILE A 457 -13.20 29.32 4.52
C ILE A 457 -12.46 29.62 5.81
N GLN A 458 -12.66 28.78 6.82
CA GLN A 458 -11.86 28.74 8.04
C GLN A 458 -10.73 27.72 7.86
N THR A 459 -9.51 28.17 7.61
CA THR A 459 -8.34 27.29 7.46
C THR A 459 -7.95 26.65 8.79
N MET A 460 -7.14 25.60 8.72
CA MET A 460 -6.75 24.77 9.87
C MET A 460 -5.93 25.52 10.94
N ASP A 461 -5.26 26.61 10.56
CA ASP A 461 -4.58 27.55 11.49
C ASP A 461 -5.53 28.60 12.09
N GLY A 462 -6.84 28.47 11.83
CA GLY A 462 -7.90 29.31 12.38
C GLY A 462 -8.15 30.63 11.65
N LYS A 463 -7.40 30.93 10.57
CA LYS A 463 -7.67 32.13 9.74
C LYS A 463 -9.00 31.98 9.01
N LEU A 464 -9.62 33.11 8.69
CA LEU A 464 -10.87 33.20 7.93
C LEU A 464 -10.62 34.00 6.66
N PHE A 465 -10.91 33.40 5.51
CA PHE A 465 -10.79 34.06 4.20
C PHE A 465 -12.18 34.11 3.53
N PRO A 466 -12.80 35.30 3.40
CA PRO A 466 -14.10 35.45 2.76
C PRO A 466 -14.05 35.05 1.28
N LEU A 467 -15.05 34.33 0.79
CA LEU A 467 -15.14 33.95 -0.62
C LEU A 467 -15.71 35.12 -1.45
N SER A 468 -15.18 35.33 -2.65
CA SER A 468 -15.76 36.22 -3.66
C SER A 468 -16.92 35.53 -4.36
N ASP A 469 -18.07 36.19 -4.50
CA ASP A 469 -19.25 35.70 -5.24
C ASP A 469 -19.61 34.23 -4.99
N ALA A 470 -19.68 33.87 -3.71
CA ALA A 470 -19.90 32.50 -3.28
C ALA A 470 -21.32 32.01 -3.63
N PRO A 471 -21.51 30.78 -4.14
CA PRO A 471 -22.84 30.23 -4.40
C PRO A 471 -23.71 30.20 -3.14
N GLU A 472 -24.99 30.53 -3.27
CA GLU A 472 -25.90 30.67 -2.11
C GLU A 472 -26.20 29.34 -1.40
N ASP A 473 -26.09 28.23 -2.13
CA ASP A 473 -26.40 26.85 -1.77
C ASP A 473 -25.24 26.07 -1.13
N LEU A 474 -24.08 26.73 -0.97
CA LEU A 474 -22.93 26.20 -0.23
C LEU A 474 -23.33 25.75 1.21
N PRO A 475 -22.82 24.60 1.69
CA PRO A 475 -23.16 24.08 3.02
C PRO A 475 -22.37 24.77 4.13
N ASP A 476 -23.03 25.28 5.16
CA ASP A 476 -22.37 25.80 6.35
C ASP A 476 -21.89 24.67 7.26
N GLY A 477 -20.65 24.75 7.74
CA GLY A 477 -20.08 23.82 8.71
C GLY A 477 -19.33 22.63 8.13
N GLU A 478 -19.36 22.41 6.82
CA GLU A 478 -18.72 21.25 6.18
C GLU A 478 -17.22 21.46 5.89
N PRO A 479 -16.40 20.38 5.89
CA PRO A 479 -15.06 20.40 5.32
C PRO A 479 -15.10 20.82 3.85
N VAL A 480 -14.13 21.63 3.44
CA VAL A 480 -14.06 22.19 2.09
C VAL A 480 -12.62 22.29 1.60
N SER A 481 -12.45 21.96 0.32
CA SER A 481 -11.26 22.27 -0.46
C SER A 481 -11.64 23.25 -1.57
N ILE A 482 -10.90 24.35 -1.70
CA ILE A 482 -11.19 25.45 -2.63
C ILE A 482 -9.97 25.71 -3.48
N ALA A 483 -10.05 25.46 -4.78
CA ALA A 483 -9.04 25.91 -5.73
C ALA A 483 -9.27 27.38 -6.07
N GLY A 484 -8.19 28.16 -6.18
CA GLY A 484 -8.25 29.60 -6.39
C GLY A 484 -7.12 30.34 -5.68
N ARG A 485 -7.20 31.66 -5.63
CA ARG A 485 -6.16 32.55 -5.05
C ARG A 485 -6.72 33.53 -4.04
N LEU A 486 -5.85 34.11 -3.21
CA LEU A 486 -6.18 35.28 -2.39
C LEU A 486 -6.01 36.56 -3.23
N SER A 487 -7.04 37.41 -3.32
CA SER A 487 -6.94 38.75 -3.92
C SER A 487 -6.43 39.79 -2.93
N GLU A 488 -5.99 40.96 -3.44
CA GLU A 488 -5.42 42.05 -2.62
C GLU A 488 -6.37 42.58 -1.53
N ASP A 489 -7.68 42.42 -1.72
CA ASP A 489 -8.73 42.76 -0.74
C ASP A 489 -8.91 41.70 0.36
N GLY A 490 -8.12 40.63 0.36
CA GLY A 490 -8.15 39.54 1.34
C GLY A 490 -9.24 38.50 1.12
N ARG A 491 -9.90 38.48 -0.05
CA ARG A 491 -10.92 37.49 -0.40
C ARG A 491 -10.34 36.34 -1.23
N VAL A 492 -10.96 35.17 -1.18
CA VAL A 492 -10.63 34.05 -2.08
C VAL A 492 -11.36 34.25 -3.40
N GLN A 493 -10.60 34.43 -4.48
CA GLN A 493 -11.04 34.26 -5.86
C GLN A 493 -10.96 32.77 -6.21
N TRP A 494 -12.06 32.07 -5.93
CA TRP A 494 -12.19 30.63 -6.18
C TRP A 494 -12.49 30.33 -7.65
N THR A 495 -11.93 29.23 -8.16
CA THR A 495 -12.22 28.66 -9.50
C THR A 495 -13.09 27.41 -9.38
N SER A 496 -12.86 26.59 -8.36
CA SER A 496 -13.74 25.47 -7.96
C SER A 496 -13.78 25.28 -6.44
N ILE A 497 -14.93 24.90 -5.92
CA ILE A 497 -15.16 24.53 -4.52
C ILE A 497 -15.59 23.07 -4.49
N PHE A 498 -14.99 22.27 -3.62
CA PHE A 498 -15.41 20.91 -3.28
C PHE A 498 -15.71 20.87 -1.79
N ALA A 499 -16.98 20.68 -1.41
CA ALA A 499 -17.42 20.63 -0.03
C ALA A 499 -18.11 19.32 0.28
N GLY A 500 -17.88 18.82 1.50
CA GLY A 500 -18.47 17.58 1.98
C GLY A 500 -17.45 16.75 2.76
N SER A 501 -17.96 15.75 3.48
CA SER A 501 -17.17 14.91 4.36
C SER A 501 -16.03 14.17 3.63
N SER A 502 -16.21 13.82 2.34
CA SER A 502 -15.19 13.12 1.53
C SER A 502 -13.87 13.88 1.36
N VAL A 503 -13.85 15.20 1.60
CA VAL A 503 -12.62 16.00 1.75
C VAL A 503 -11.68 15.38 2.80
N CYS A 504 -12.22 14.80 3.88
CA CYS A 504 -11.42 14.12 4.90
C CYS A 504 -10.84 12.77 4.43
N ALA A 505 -11.47 12.10 3.46
CA ALA A 505 -10.95 10.84 2.92
C ALA A 505 -9.67 11.06 2.11
N THR A 506 -9.58 12.15 1.33
CA THR A 506 -8.42 12.44 0.46
C THR A 506 -7.12 12.71 1.21
N PHE A 507 -7.17 13.12 2.49
CA PHE A 507 -5.97 13.28 3.33
C PHE A 507 -5.42 11.96 3.90
N SER A 508 -6.16 10.86 3.78
CA SER A 508 -5.86 9.62 4.51
C SER A 508 -5.11 8.55 3.72
N SER A 509 -5.09 8.65 2.39
CA SER A 509 -4.49 7.60 1.55
C SER A 509 -2.99 7.80 1.37
N SER A 510 -2.21 7.29 2.32
CA SER A 510 -0.75 7.18 2.18
C SER A 510 -0.30 6.21 1.07
N PHE A 511 -1.23 5.49 0.43
CA PHE A 511 -0.94 4.52 -0.65
C PHE A 511 -2.06 4.37 -1.72
N SER A 512 -2.82 5.43 -2.06
CA SER A 512 -3.70 5.36 -3.25
C SER A 512 -3.08 6.04 -4.47
N TYR A 513 -3.02 5.31 -5.60
CA TYR A 513 -2.66 5.86 -6.91
C TYR A 513 -3.72 6.86 -7.45
N PHE A 514 -4.86 6.98 -6.76
CA PHE A 514 -6.07 7.69 -7.18
C PHE A 514 -5.83 9.20 -7.42
N ASN A 515 -5.01 9.86 -6.60
CA ASN A 515 -4.80 11.31 -6.68
C ASN A 515 -3.91 11.77 -7.85
N ALA A 516 -3.34 10.86 -8.65
CA ALA A 516 -2.53 11.24 -9.80
C ALA A 516 -3.36 11.72 -11.01
N SER A 517 -4.63 11.29 -11.15
CA SER A 517 -5.47 11.59 -12.33
C SER A 517 -6.40 12.79 -12.16
N ALA A 518 -6.73 13.17 -10.93
CA ALA A 518 -7.46 14.40 -10.62
C ALA A 518 -6.44 15.51 -10.35
N GLY A 519 -6.05 16.25 -11.41
CA GLY A 519 -4.91 17.18 -11.42
C GLY A 519 -4.77 18.02 -10.15
N GLY A 520 -3.79 17.64 -9.32
CA GLY A 520 -3.53 18.24 -8.02
C GLY A 520 -2.46 17.45 -7.28
N GLY A 521 -1.19 17.84 -7.45
CA GLY A 521 -0.05 17.18 -6.83
C GLY A 521 -0.04 17.33 -5.30
N GLY A 522 -0.73 16.42 -4.60
CA GLY A 522 -0.76 16.34 -3.15
C GLY A 522 0.52 15.75 -2.58
N GLY A 523 1.54 16.59 -2.35
CA GLY A 523 2.74 16.19 -1.62
C GLY A 523 2.41 15.88 -0.15
N GLY A 524 2.76 14.69 0.32
CA GLY A 524 2.60 14.31 1.72
C GLY A 524 3.52 15.12 2.65
N GLY A 525 3.00 16.19 3.25
CA GLY A 525 3.66 16.97 4.29
C GLY A 525 2.94 16.78 5.62
N GLY A 526 3.62 16.23 6.62
CA GLY A 526 2.93 15.69 7.80
C GLY A 526 2.55 16.72 8.87
N GLY A 527 1.41 16.47 9.51
CA GLY A 527 1.35 16.35 10.97
C GLY A 527 0.97 17.60 11.76
N GLY A 528 -0.24 17.58 12.33
CA GLY A 528 -0.55 18.28 13.59
C GLY A 528 -1.92 18.94 13.65
N GLY A 529 -2.40 19.54 12.55
CA GLY A 529 -3.68 20.27 12.51
C GLY A 529 -4.87 19.47 11.94
N GLU A 530 -4.60 18.38 11.23
CA GLU A 530 -5.57 17.60 10.44
C GLU A 530 -6.67 16.97 11.30
N GLY A 531 -6.32 16.62 12.54
CA GLY A 531 -7.20 15.91 13.47
C GLY A 531 -8.47 16.66 13.85
N ASP A 532 -8.45 17.99 13.95
CA ASP A 532 -9.60 18.76 14.45
C ASP A 532 -10.69 18.96 13.39
N MET A 533 -10.32 19.25 12.14
CA MET A 533 -11.27 19.40 11.02
C MET A 533 -12.03 18.09 10.74
N CYS A 534 -11.30 16.98 10.73
CA CYS A 534 -11.86 15.65 10.48
C CYS A 534 -12.23 14.90 11.78
N SER A 535 -12.20 15.56 12.94
CA SER A 535 -12.59 14.96 14.24
C SER A 535 -14.06 14.53 14.31
N ALA A 536 -14.93 15.18 13.52
CA ALA A 536 -16.33 14.81 13.33
C ALA A 536 -16.50 13.62 12.37
N TYR A 537 -15.47 13.32 11.58
CA TYR A 537 -15.41 12.28 10.56
C TYR A 537 -14.20 11.33 10.77
N PRO A 538 -13.98 10.79 12.00
CA PRO A 538 -12.86 9.90 12.27
C PRO A 538 -12.96 8.61 11.42
N ASP A 539 -14.19 8.29 11.04
CA ASP A 539 -14.61 7.21 10.18
C ASP A 539 -14.54 7.59 8.68
N LEU A 540 -13.58 8.41 8.24
CA LEU A 540 -13.29 8.62 6.81
C LEU A 540 -11.82 8.40 6.42
N HIS A 541 -10.97 8.01 7.37
CA HIS A 541 -9.55 7.73 7.13
C HIS A 541 -9.29 6.24 6.83
N GLY A 542 -8.46 5.94 5.82
CA GLY A 542 -7.86 4.61 5.62
C GLY A 542 -8.84 3.52 5.12
N ASN A 543 -9.50 3.78 3.99
CA ASN A 543 -10.76 3.11 3.63
C ASN A 543 -10.60 1.70 3.06
N VAL A 544 -9.45 1.38 2.49
CA VAL A 544 -9.07 0.03 2.07
C VAL A 544 -7.67 -0.25 2.57
N ILE A 545 -7.49 -1.41 3.21
CA ILE A 545 -6.19 -1.95 3.59
C ILE A 545 -6.05 -3.31 2.92
N THR A 546 -4.97 -3.49 2.18
CA THR A 546 -4.64 -4.73 1.48
C THR A 546 -3.36 -5.34 2.06
N GLY A 547 -3.15 -6.65 1.86
CA GLY A 547 -1.90 -7.31 2.19
C GLY A 547 -1.81 -8.70 1.55
N GLY A 548 -0.60 -9.24 1.41
CA GLY A 548 -0.35 -10.51 0.71
C GLY A 548 -0.41 -10.41 -0.83
N PHE A 549 -0.35 -9.20 -1.39
CA PHE A 549 -0.26 -8.94 -2.83
C PHE A 549 1.09 -8.35 -3.25
N ASP A 550 1.94 -7.96 -2.30
CA ASP A 550 3.06 -7.04 -2.56
C ASP A 550 4.28 -7.71 -3.22
N ASN A 551 4.32 -9.03 -3.30
CA ASN A 551 5.43 -9.77 -3.93
C ASN A 551 5.19 -10.10 -5.41
N LEU A 552 4.20 -9.46 -6.04
CA LEU A 552 4.09 -9.38 -7.49
C LEU A 552 4.76 -8.10 -8.02
N GLN A 553 5.74 -7.58 -7.26
CA GLN A 553 6.77 -6.64 -7.68
C GLN A 553 7.66 -7.22 -8.81
N PRO A 554 8.51 -6.39 -9.47
CA PRO A 554 9.45 -6.82 -10.49
C PRO A 554 10.32 -8.02 -10.08
N GLY A 555 9.88 -9.20 -10.50
CA GLY A 555 10.48 -10.49 -10.21
C GLY A 555 10.81 -11.19 -11.53
N THR A 556 11.93 -11.93 -11.53
CA THR A 556 12.49 -12.56 -12.73
C THR A 556 11.40 -13.22 -13.58
N PRO A 557 11.31 -12.92 -14.90
CA PRO A 557 10.23 -13.43 -15.74
C PRO A 557 10.15 -14.96 -15.71
N ILE A 558 8.95 -15.48 -15.98
CA ILE A 558 8.64 -16.92 -16.03
C ILE A 558 9.23 -17.52 -17.33
N SER A 559 10.54 -17.41 -17.50
CA SER A 559 11.29 -18.28 -18.39
C SER A 559 11.28 -19.69 -17.78
N ALA A 560 11.30 -20.71 -18.64
CA ALA A 560 11.36 -22.10 -18.19
C ALA A 560 12.52 -22.27 -17.20
N GLU A 561 12.23 -22.96 -16.09
CA GLU A 561 13.03 -22.92 -14.85
C GLU A 561 14.53 -22.66 -15.08
N PRO A 562 15.15 -21.70 -14.37
CA PRO A 562 16.45 -22.03 -13.81
C PRO A 562 16.17 -23.21 -12.86
N HIS A 563 16.26 -24.43 -13.39
CA HIS A 563 16.30 -25.64 -12.57
C HIS A 563 17.31 -25.33 -11.48
N ILE A 564 16.90 -25.38 -10.21
CA ILE A 564 17.84 -25.14 -9.11
C ILE A 564 18.77 -26.36 -9.14
N GLU A 565 19.89 -26.22 -9.86
CA GLU A 565 20.89 -27.25 -10.09
C GLU A 565 21.67 -27.53 -8.81
N THR A 566 20.99 -28.16 -7.86
CA THR A 566 21.64 -28.78 -6.73
C THR A 566 22.28 -30.09 -7.21
N PRO A 567 23.47 -30.46 -6.72
CA PRO A 567 24.10 -31.73 -7.05
C PRO A 567 23.47 -32.92 -6.27
N TYR A 568 22.34 -32.72 -5.59
CA TYR A 568 21.73 -33.69 -4.66
C TYR A 568 20.31 -34.08 -5.06
N LYS A 569 19.91 -35.31 -4.74
CA LYS A 569 18.54 -35.81 -4.89
C LYS A 569 17.84 -35.88 -3.55
N HIS A 570 16.51 -35.80 -3.54
CA HIS A 570 15.71 -35.94 -2.32
C HIS A 570 16.06 -37.25 -1.57
N GLY A 571 16.40 -37.14 -0.29
CA GLY A 571 16.84 -38.25 0.56
C GLY A 571 18.34 -38.54 0.52
N GLU A 572 19.12 -37.87 -0.32
CA GLU A 572 20.57 -38.05 -0.42
C GLU A 572 21.32 -37.47 0.78
N LYS A 573 22.47 -38.06 1.14
CA LYS A 573 23.33 -37.53 2.20
C LYS A 573 24.19 -36.39 1.67
N VAL A 574 24.17 -35.29 2.42
CA VAL A 574 25.02 -34.11 2.21
C VAL A 574 26.27 -34.30 3.06
N GLU A 575 27.42 -34.44 2.40
CA GLU A 575 28.69 -34.78 3.05
C GLU A 575 29.67 -33.60 2.96
N GLY A 576 29.63 -32.71 3.95
CA GLY A 576 30.62 -31.64 4.12
C GLY A 576 30.48 -30.49 3.11
N ILE A 577 29.25 -30.11 2.77
CA ILE A 577 28.99 -28.98 1.88
C ILE A 577 29.39 -27.66 2.55
N GLU A 578 30.00 -26.75 1.78
CA GLU A 578 30.42 -25.42 2.26
C GLU A 578 29.48 -24.34 1.71
N GLY A 579 29.11 -23.38 2.55
CA GLY A 579 28.28 -22.24 2.15
C GLY A 579 28.26 -21.12 3.19
N GLU A 580 27.74 -19.95 2.79
CA GLU A 580 27.52 -18.82 3.68
C GLU A 580 26.21 -19.02 4.45
N ILE A 581 26.24 -18.86 5.78
CA ILE A 581 25.04 -18.96 6.61
C ILE A 581 24.32 -17.61 6.70
N THR A 582 23.03 -17.61 6.38
CA THR A 582 22.10 -16.48 6.55
C THR A 582 20.92 -16.90 7.41
N GLY A 583 20.10 -15.94 7.87
CA GLY A 583 18.91 -16.26 8.63
C GLY A 583 18.06 -15.05 8.99
N ILE A 584 16.84 -15.35 9.44
CA ILE A 584 15.86 -14.40 9.98
C ILE A 584 15.37 -14.92 11.33
N LEU A 585 14.85 -14.02 12.17
CA LEU A 585 14.15 -14.38 13.40
C LEU A 585 12.67 -14.18 13.15
N LEU A 586 11.92 -15.26 12.95
CA LEU A 586 10.47 -15.16 12.88
C LEU A 586 9.94 -14.79 14.27
N VAL A 587 9.24 -13.67 14.36
CA VAL A 587 8.55 -13.23 15.58
C VAL A 587 7.07 -13.50 15.37
N LYS A 588 6.49 -14.43 16.12
CA LYS A 588 5.06 -14.74 16.05
C LYS A 588 4.23 -13.72 16.85
N THR A 589 2.93 -13.66 16.58
CA THR A 589 1.95 -12.82 17.31
C THR A 589 1.86 -13.15 18.80
N ASP A 590 2.14 -14.39 19.21
CA ASP A 590 2.21 -14.80 20.63
C ASP A 590 3.55 -14.41 21.31
N GLY A 591 4.44 -13.71 20.60
CA GLY A 591 5.79 -13.36 21.04
C GLY A 591 6.82 -14.49 20.88
N THR A 592 6.44 -15.66 20.38
CA THR A 592 7.37 -16.77 20.14
C THR A 592 8.39 -16.39 19.07
N ARG A 593 9.69 -16.58 19.37
CA ARG A 593 10.81 -16.22 18.50
C ARG A 593 11.45 -17.50 17.93
N VAL A 594 11.33 -17.70 16.62
CA VAL A 594 11.83 -18.89 15.91
C VAL A 594 12.93 -18.49 14.92
N PRO A 595 14.22 -18.81 15.19
CA PRO A 595 15.28 -18.55 14.24
C PRO A 595 15.15 -19.51 13.05
N GLN A 596 15.19 -18.96 11.84
CA GLN A 596 15.27 -19.72 10.60
C GLN A 596 16.60 -19.43 9.92
N PHE A 597 17.30 -20.50 9.52
CA PHE A 597 18.61 -20.43 8.91
C PHE A 597 18.58 -20.99 7.49
N SER A 598 19.40 -20.42 6.62
CA SER A 598 19.59 -20.86 5.24
C SER A 598 21.06 -20.89 4.88
N LEU A 599 21.49 -21.93 4.16
CA LEU A 599 22.83 -22.00 3.58
C LEU A 599 22.80 -21.52 2.14
N VAL A 600 23.59 -20.49 1.82
CA VAL A 600 23.85 -20.04 0.45
C VAL A 600 25.10 -20.76 -0.06
N VAL A 601 24.90 -21.65 -1.03
CA VAL A 601 25.95 -22.50 -1.62
C VAL A 601 26.34 -21.93 -2.98
N GLU A 602 27.63 -21.86 -3.25
CA GLU A 602 28.17 -21.55 -4.58
C GLU A 602 28.77 -22.83 -5.18
N ASN A 603 28.27 -23.25 -6.34
CA ASN A 603 28.84 -24.36 -7.09
C ASN A 603 30.17 -23.89 -7.71
N LYS A 604 31.28 -24.45 -7.23
CA LYS A 604 32.64 -24.04 -7.63
C LYS A 604 32.98 -24.37 -9.09
N ASP A 605 32.24 -25.30 -9.73
CA ASP A 605 32.47 -25.72 -11.10
C ASP A 605 31.66 -24.89 -12.12
N THR A 606 30.44 -24.45 -11.76
CA THR A 606 29.55 -23.69 -12.65
C THR A 606 29.42 -22.20 -12.30
N GLY A 607 29.78 -21.81 -11.07
CA GLY A 607 29.51 -20.47 -10.51
C GLY A 607 28.05 -20.27 -10.05
N ASN A 608 27.15 -21.24 -10.28
CA ASN A 608 25.75 -21.12 -9.92
C ASN A 608 25.58 -21.10 -8.38
N ARG A 609 24.80 -20.15 -7.87
CA ARG A 609 24.44 -20.09 -6.45
C ARG A 609 23.04 -20.66 -6.22
N TRP A 610 22.87 -21.42 -5.14
CA TRP A 610 21.58 -21.92 -4.69
C TRP A 610 21.48 -21.84 -3.16
N THR A 611 20.25 -21.79 -2.65
CA THR A 611 19.98 -21.63 -1.22
C THR A 611 19.23 -22.85 -0.68
N ALA A 612 19.60 -23.31 0.51
CA ALA A 612 18.93 -24.40 1.20
C ALA A 612 18.43 -23.95 2.58
N GLY A 613 17.15 -24.14 2.87
CA GLY A 613 16.62 -23.96 4.22
C GLY A 613 17.16 -25.04 5.16
N LEU A 614 17.57 -24.69 6.37
CA LEU A 614 18.11 -25.64 7.34
C LEU A 614 17.02 -26.13 8.32
N ARG A 615 17.11 -27.40 8.72
CA ARG A 615 16.19 -28.06 9.66
C ARG A 615 16.96 -28.95 10.64
N GLY A 616 16.33 -29.27 11.77
CA GLY A 616 16.84 -30.21 12.78
C GLY A 616 17.32 -29.54 14.06
N ASP A 617 17.62 -30.35 15.07
CA ASP A 617 17.87 -29.88 16.43
C ASP A 617 19.30 -29.34 16.65
N THR A 618 20.16 -29.43 15.63
CA THR A 618 21.60 -29.10 15.70
C THR A 618 21.93 -27.68 15.22
N LEU A 619 20.92 -26.82 15.05
CA LEU A 619 21.07 -25.47 14.48
C LEU A 619 21.46 -24.39 15.51
N SER A 620 21.40 -24.68 16.81
CA SER A 620 21.78 -23.72 17.87
C SER A 620 23.24 -23.26 17.73
N GLY A 621 23.48 -21.96 17.89
CA GLY A 621 24.79 -21.32 17.74
C GLY A 621 25.04 -20.72 16.36
N LEU A 622 24.25 -21.07 15.34
CA LEU A 622 24.39 -20.50 13.99
C LEU A 622 24.08 -18.99 13.94
N GLU A 623 23.26 -18.50 14.88
CA GLU A 623 22.98 -17.08 15.08
C GLU A 623 24.24 -16.24 15.33
N SER A 624 25.30 -16.83 15.90
CA SER A 624 26.59 -16.16 16.13
C SER A 624 27.56 -16.25 14.94
N HIS A 625 27.14 -16.89 13.84
CA HIS A 625 27.97 -17.19 12.67
C HIS A 625 27.44 -16.59 11.36
N LEU A 626 26.40 -15.76 11.41
CA LEU A 626 25.81 -15.12 10.23
C LEU A 626 26.88 -14.44 9.34
N ARG A 627 26.75 -14.64 8.02
CA ARG A 627 27.67 -14.19 6.96
C ARG A 627 29.04 -14.88 6.93
N MET A 628 29.29 -15.86 7.79
CA MET A 628 30.50 -16.68 7.76
C MET A 628 30.31 -17.97 6.94
N MET A 629 31.41 -18.54 6.47
CA MET A 629 31.41 -19.84 5.80
C MET A 629 31.35 -20.99 6.82
N ILE A 630 30.29 -21.80 6.74
CA ILE A 630 30.16 -23.05 7.49
C ILE A 630 30.26 -24.25 6.55
N ARG A 631 30.69 -25.38 7.11
CA ARG A 631 30.64 -26.70 6.47
C ARG A 631 29.62 -27.55 7.21
N LEU A 632 28.67 -28.16 6.50
CA LEU A 632 27.62 -28.98 7.13
C LEU A 632 27.48 -30.38 6.55
N TRP A 633 26.88 -31.25 7.35
CA TRP A 633 26.50 -32.61 7.01
C TRP A 633 25.03 -32.80 7.34
N GLY A 634 24.33 -33.60 6.54
CA GLY A 634 22.89 -33.77 6.72
C GLY A 634 22.24 -34.65 5.67
N THR A 635 20.92 -34.50 5.55
CA THR A 635 20.11 -35.18 4.53
C THR A 635 19.39 -34.13 3.69
N TYR A 636 19.56 -34.18 2.38
CA TYR A 636 18.90 -33.29 1.43
C TYR A 636 17.43 -33.66 1.27
N GLY A 637 16.57 -32.66 1.15
CA GLY A 637 15.13 -32.78 0.95
C GLY A 637 14.59 -31.61 0.15
N MET A 638 13.27 -31.64 -0.07
CA MET A 638 12.54 -30.57 -0.76
C MET A 638 11.26 -30.30 0.03
N GLU A 639 11.00 -29.05 0.38
CA GLU A 639 9.75 -28.60 1.03
C GLU A 639 9.15 -27.49 0.16
N GLY A 640 7.92 -27.68 -0.35
CA GLY A 640 7.26 -26.69 -1.22
C GLY A 640 8.12 -26.26 -2.42
N GLY A 641 8.75 -27.21 -3.12
CA GLY A 641 9.65 -26.92 -4.25
C GLY A 641 11.01 -26.33 -3.88
N ASN A 642 11.28 -26.01 -2.62
CA ASN A 642 12.52 -25.38 -2.17
C ASN A 642 13.52 -26.40 -1.59
N PRO A 643 14.84 -26.27 -1.86
CA PRO A 643 15.86 -27.11 -1.25
C PRO A 643 15.90 -26.97 0.28
N VAL A 644 15.97 -28.10 0.97
CA VAL A 644 16.07 -28.16 2.43
C VAL A 644 17.14 -29.16 2.85
N ILE A 645 17.90 -28.85 3.90
CA ILE A 645 18.85 -29.78 4.49
C ILE A 645 18.51 -30.00 5.96
N LYS A 646 18.18 -31.24 6.33
CA LYS A 646 18.12 -31.66 7.73
C LYS A 646 19.55 -31.89 8.21
N VAL A 647 20.05 -31.00 9.07
CA VAL A 647 21.44 -30.96 9.51
C VAL A 647 21.70 -32.00 10.59
N ASP A 648 22.69 -32.85 10.36
CA ASP A 648 23.21 -33.83 11.32
C ASP A 648 24.36 -33.24 12.15
N ARG A 649 25.21 -32.38 11.54
CA ARG A 649 26.26 -31.58 12.22
C ARG A 649 26.79 -30.46 11.33
N TRP A 650 27.47 -29.48 11.92
CA TRP A 650 28.19 -28.41 11.20
C TRP A 650 29.50 -28.02 11.91
N GLU A 651 30.39 -27.35 11.18
CA GLU A 651 31.62 -26.72 11.70
C GLU A 651 31.91 -25.42 10.91
N ARG A 652 32.77 -24.54 11.42
CA ARG A 652 33.24 -23.38 10.65
C ARG A 652 34.28 -23.82 9.62
N VAL A 653 34.20 -23.31 8.38
CA VAL A 653 35.26 -23.50 7.38
C VAL A 653 36.55 -22.81 7.83
N ASP A 654 36.41 -21.59 8.37
CA ASP A 654 37.52 -20.83 8.93
C ASP A 654 37.12 -20.19 10.27
N PRO A 655 37.71 -20.65 11.40
CA PRO A 655 37.50 -20.05 12.72
C PRO A 655 37.96 -18.59 12.86
N THR A 656 38.76 -18.08 11.92
CA THR A 656 39.28 -16.70 11.94
C THR A 656 38.50 -15.71 11.09
N GLU A 657 37.51 -16.17 10.30
CA GLU A 657 36.57 -15.26 9.64
C GLU A 657 35.85 -14.39 10.67
N LYS A 658 35.70 -13.11 10.35
CA LYS A 658 34.87 -12.15 11.10
C LYS A 658 34.32 -11.14 10.11
N VAL A 659 33.10 -10.69 10.36
CA VAL A 659 32.58 -9.49 9.68
C VAL A 659 33.35 -8.28 10.21
N SER A 660 33.65 -7.34 9.32
CA SER A 660 34.35 -6.09 9.61
C SER A 660 33.88 -5.03 8.63
N GLN A 661 34.19 -3.77 8.94
CA GLN A 661 33.88 -2.64 8.08
C GLN A 661 35.16 -1.91 7.65
N TRP A 662 35.10 -1.34 6.45
CA TRP A 662 36.13 -0.50 5.85
C TRP A 662 35.47 0.74 5.26
N ILE A 663 36.18 1.88 5.27
CA ILE A 663 35.70 3.15 4.72
C ILE A 663 36.74 3.66 3.72
N GLY A 664 36.29 4.07 2.54
CA GLY A 664 37.16 4.50 1.44
C GLY A 664 36.42 4.86 0.16
N THR A 665 37.15 5.03 -0.94
CA THR A 665 36.59 5.22 -2.28
C THR A 665 36.44 3.88 -3.00
N ILE A 666 35.41 3.73 -3.83
CA ILE A 666 35.23 2.55 -4.68
C ILE A 666 35.43 2.96 -6.14
N ASP A 667 36.37 2.30 -6.81
CA ASP A 667 36.69 2.51 -8.22
C ASP A 667 36.52 1.20 -9.02
N ALA A 668 36.24 1.31 -10.31
CA ALA A 668 36.22 0.17 -11.23
C ALA A 668 37.65 -0.12 -11.76
N PHE A 669 38.09 -1.37 -11.66
CA PHE A 669 39.41 -1.81 -12.10
C PHE A 669 39.33 -3.13 -12.89
N GLN A 670 40.36 -3.45 -13.68
CA GLN A 670 40.46 -4.75 -14.35
C GLN A 670 41.39 -5.70 -13.58
N VAL A 671 40.88 -6.89 -13.27
CA VAL A 671 41.58 -7.96 -12.56
C VAL A 671 41.36 -9.26 -13.34
N ASP A 672 42.44 -9.91 -13.78
CA ASP A 672 42.42 -11.13 -14.60
C ASP A 672 41.46 -11.08 -15.82
N SER A 673 41.42 -9.93 -16.50
CA SER A 673 40.52 -9.62 -17.64
C SER A 673 39.02 -9.58 -17.31
N LYS A 674 38.64 -9.61 -16.02
CA LYS A 674 37.31 -9.26 -15.53
C LYS A 674 37.33 -7.85 -14.94
N ASN A 675 36.18 -7.17 -14.99
CA ASN A 675 36.00 -5.95 -14.23
C ASN A 675 35.71 -6.29 -12.75
N ALA A 676 36.21 -5.49 -11.83
CA ALA A 676 36.00 -5.62 -10.39
C ALA A 676 35.94 -4.23 -9.74
N TYR A 677 35.21 -4.11 -8.64
CA TYR A 677 35.28 -2.96 -7.76
C TYR A 677 36.46 -3.11 -6.80
N VAL A 678 37.22 -2.02 -6.66
CA VAL A 678 38.36 -1.93 -5.75
C VAL A 678 38.07 -0.82 -4.74
N LEU A 679 38.04 -1.20 -3.46
CA LEU A 679 37.96 -0.26 -2.35
C LEU A 679 39.37 0.22 -1.99
N THR A 680 39.59 1.54 -2.06
CA THR A 680 40.82 2.18 -1.56
C THR A 680 40.51 2.90 -0.25
N ILE A 681 41.03 2.39 0.87
CA ILE A 681 40.81 2.99 2.20
C ILE A 681 41.81 4.14 2.47
N ASN A 682 41.57 4.91 3.54
CA ASN A 682 42.32 6.13 3.88
C ASN A 682 43.85 5.98 4.04
N ASP A 683 44.38 4.77 4.29
CA ASP A 683 45.83 4.51 4.36
C ASP A 683 46.46 4.14 3.01
N GLY A 684 45.66 4.12 1.94
CA GLY A 684 46.06 3.72 0.59
C GLY A 684 45.97 2.22 0.31
N THR A 685 45.58 1.39 1.28
CA THR A 685 45.38 -0.04 1.06
C THR A 685 44.20 -0.27 0.13
N GLN A 686 44.42 -1.07 -0.91
CA GLN A 686 43.42 -1.44 -1.90
C GLN A 686 42.93 -2.87 -1.66
N PHE A 687 41.61 -3.05 -1.68
CA PHE A 687 40.95 -4.35 -1.53
C PHE A 687 40.07 -4.64 -2.74
N ILE A 688 40.15 -5.86 -3.28
CA ILE A 688 39.21 -6.32 -4.31
C ILE A 688 37.91 -6.74 -3.62
N LEU A 689 36.77 -6.24 -4.10
CA LEU A 689 35.45 -6.67 -3.67
C LEU A 689 35.05 -7.90 -4.50
N LYS A 690 34.95 -9.06 -3.85
CA LYS A 690 34.87 -10.37 -4.52
C LYS A 690 33.60 -10.55 -5.36
N ASN A 691 32.44 -10.20 -4.83
CA ASN A 691 31.16 -10.44 -5.52
C ASN A 691 31.04 -9.57 -6.77
N SER A 692 31.64 -8.37 -6.75
CA SER A 692 31.69 -7.49 -7.92
C SER A 692 32.29 -8.14 -9.17
N MET A 693 33.20 -9.13 -9.01
CA MET A 693 33.82 -9.86 -10.14
C MET A 693 32.82 -10.73 -10.94
N ASN A 694 31.60 -10.88 -10.45
CA ASN A 694 30.50 -11.57 -11.11
C ASN A 694 29.47 -10.60 -11.73
N ASN A 695 29.64 -9.28 -11.58
CA ASN A 695 28.76 -8.29 -12.18
C ASN A 695 28.93 -8.26 -13.72
N PRO A 696 27.86 -7.97 -14.48
CA PRO A 696 27.94 -7.80 -15.92
C PRO A 696 28.75 -6.55 -16.29
N PRO A 697 29.38 -6.47 -17.49
CA PRO A 697 30.21 -5.34 -17.90
C PRO A 697 29.53 -3.97 -17.79
N GLU A 698 28.22 -3.92 -18.01
CA GLU A 698 27.37 -2.73 -17.95
C GLU A 698 27.38 -2.08 -16.57
N ALA A 699 27.48 -2.87 -15.49
CA ALA A 699 27.52 -2.36 -14.11
C ALA A 699 28.71 -1.40 -13.88
N PHE A 700 29.79 -1.55 -14.64
CA PHE A 700 31.00 -0.74 -14.52
C PHE A 700 30.99 0.52 -15.39
N THR A 701 29.95 0.73 -16.20
CA THR A 701 29.79 1.95 -17.02
C THR A 701 29.41 3.16 -16.16
N HIS A 702 28.71 2.90 -15.05
CA HIS A 702 28.28 3.89 -14.06
C HIS A 702 28.71 3.36 -12.69
N PRO A 703 29.99 3.54 -12.29
CA PRO A 703 30.46 3.06 -11.00
C PRO A 703 29.68 3.72 -9.85
N PRO A 704 29.57 3.08 -8.68
CA PRO A 704 28.85 3.63 -7.54
C PRO A 704 29.33 5.05 -7.20
N THR A 705 28.40 5.98 -7.01
CA THR A 705 28.68 7.35 -6.56
C THR A 705 28.00 7.63 -5.21
N SER A 706 28.65 8.45 -4.37
CA SER A 706 28.08 8.96 -3.13
C SER A 706 28.28 10.47 -3.01
N PRO A 707 27.45 11.20 -2.25
CA PRO A 707 27.54 12.68 -2.17
C PRO A 707 28.86 13.23 -1.62
N ASP A 708 29.56 12.44 -0.79
CA ASP A 708 30.86 12.75 -0.20
C ASP A 708 32.02 11.98 -0.84
N GLY A 709 31.75 11.15 -1.86
CA GLY A 709 32.73 10.27 -2.49
C GLY A 709 33.23 9.12 -1.60
N GLN A 710 32.67 8.94 -0.40
CA GLN A 710 33.02 7.85 0.51
C GLN A 710 31.98 6.74 0.47
N PHE A 711 32.46 5.52 0.67
CA PHE A 711 31.66 4.33 0.89
C PHE A 711 32.08 3.66 2.18
N TYR A 712 31.11 3.16 2.94
CA TYR A 712 31.37 2.08 3.88
C TYR A 712 31.13 0.74 3.18
N VAL A 713 32.02 -0.22 3.41
CA VAL A 713 31.93 -1.60 2.95
C VAL A 713 31.91 -2.49 4.18
N GLU A 714 30.89 -3.33 4.32
CA GLU A 714 30.81 -4.37 5.32
C GLU A 714 31.05 -5.73 4.65
N GLY A 715 31.88 -6.58 5.25
CA GLY A 715 32.28 -7.83 4.62
C GLY A 715 33.23 -8.67 5.48
N VAL A 716 33.71 -9.75 4.87
CA VAL A 716 34.68 -10.67 5.49
C VAL A 716 36.00 -10.60 4.72
N LEU A 717 37.09 -10.30 5.41
CA LEU A 717 38.44 -10.33 4.82
C LEU A 717 38.87 -11.79 4.61
N LEU A 718 39.16 -12.14 3.37
CA LEU A 718 39.55 -13.49 3.00
C LEU A 718 41.07 -13.69 3.14
N LYS A 719 41.48 -14.94 3.39
CA LYS A 719 42.90 -15.35 3.36
C LYS A 719 43.48 -15.42 1.95
N GLU A 720 42.62 -15.57 0.94
CA GLU A 720 43.04 -15.56 -0.45
C GLU A 720 43.42 -14.14 -0.91
N LYS A 721 44.26 -14.08 -1.94
CA LYS A 721 44.68 -12.85 -2.58
C LYS A 721 44.56 -13.00 -4.08
N ILE A 722 43.98 -12.01 -4.75
CA ILE A 722 43.86 -11.99 -6.20
C ILE A 722 44.86 -10.95 -6.72
N GLN A 723 45.74 -11.37 -7.63
CA GLN A 723 46.89 -10.58 -8.10
C GLN A 723 47.78 -9.95 -6.99
N GLY A 724 47.77 -10.53 -5.78
CA GLY A 724 48.51 -10.03 -4.61
C GLY A 724 47.75 -9.03 -3.72
N TYR A 725 46.62 -8.51 -4.19
CA TYR A 725 45.72 -7.66 -3.40
C TYR A 725 44.92 -8.49 -2.37
N PRO A 726 44.65 -7.96 -1.17
CA PRO A 726 43.68 -8.55 -0.25
C PRO A 726 42.27 -8.51 -0.84
N VAL A 727 41.44 -9.48 -0.46
CA VAL A 727 40.09 -9.65 -1.00
C VAL A 727 39.06 -9.58 0.13
N ILE A 728 38.01 -8.79 -0.06
CA ILE A 728 36.85 -8.74 0.84
C ILE A 728 35.71 -9.49 0.14
N ARG A 729 35.09 -10.46 0.83
CA ARG A 729 33.75 -10.94 0.51
C ARG A 729 32.78 -9.91 1.08
N GLU A 730 32.35 -8.97 0.24
CA GLU A 730 31.44 -7.90 0.62
C GLU A 730 30.03 -8.46 0.89
N ILE A 731 29.42 -8.02 1.99
CA ILE A 731 28.04 -8.33 2.37
C ILE A 731 27.14 -7.20 1.87
N GLN A 732 27.58 -5.96 2.07
CA GLN A 732 26.95 -4.75 1.58
C GLN A 732 27.96 -3.61 1.48
N PHE A 733 27.66 -2.61 0.66
CA PHE A 733 28.30 -1.31 0.70
C PHE A 733 27.27 -0.21 0.42
N SER A 734 27.47 0.99 0.97
CA SER A 734 26.63 2.14 0.68
C SER A 734 27.39 3.45 0.88
N GLY A 735 26.86 4.53 0.29
CA GLY A 735 27.52 5.84 0.27
C GLY A 735 27.35 6.61 1.56
N GLY A 736 28.39 7.35 1.96
CA GLY A 736 28.41 8.18 3.16
C GLY A 736 29.12 7.54 4.36
N GLN A 737 29.07 8.22 5.50
CA GLN A 737 29.65 7.76 6.77
C GLN A 737 28.62 6.98 7.61
N PRO A 738 28.97 5.81 8.18
CA PRO A 738 28.08 5.06 9.05
C PRO A 738 28.01 5.70 10.45
N ASP A 739 26.91 5.48 11.16
CA ASP A 739 26.83 5.76 12.59
C ASP A 739 27.73 4.77 13.35
N GLN A 740 28.83 5.28 13.92
CA GLN A 740 29.84 4.47 14.61
C GLN A 740 29.33 3.81 15.91
N THR A 741 28.10 4.11 16.34
CA THR A 741 27.47 3.50 17.52
C THR A 741 26.59 2.29 17.20
N GLN A 742 26.32 1.99 15.92
CA GLN A 742 25.45 0.88 15.52
C GLN A 742 26.20 -0.46 15.43
N GLU A 743 25.70 -1.47 16.15
CA GLU A 743 26.08 -2.87 15.91
C GLU A 743 25.69 -3.31 14.49
N PHE A 744 26.54 -4.15 13.88
CA PHE A 744 26.36 -4.70 12.53
C PHE A 744 24.99 -5.38 12.39
N GLN A 745 24.11 -4.80 11.56
CA GLN A 745 22.79 -5.40 11.31
C GLN A 745 22.91 -6.71 10.53
N SER A 746 23.95 -6.88 9.69
CA SER A 746 24.12 -8.09 8.87
C SER A 746 24.50 -9.34 9.67
N THR A 747 25.06 -9.17 10.89
CA THR A 747 25.42 -10.27 11.82
C THR A 747 24.33 -10.54 12.85
N ARG A 748 23.13 -9.97 12.67
CA ARG A 748 21.95 -10.21 13.51
C ARG A 748 20.88 -10.89 12.67
N LEU A 749 20.09 -11.75 13.30
CA LEU A 749 18.89 -12.28 12.65
C LEU A 749 17.91 -11.11 12.50
N MET A 750 17.53 -10.77 11.27
CA MET A 750 16.51 -9.76 11.00
C MET A 750 15.18 -10.25 11.58
N GLU A 751 14.56 -9.46 12.47
CA GLU A 751 13.23 -9.79 12.99
C GLU A 751 12.19 -9.63 11.88
N VAL A 752 11.53 -10.74 11.54
CA VAL A 752 10.44 -10.80 10.57
C VAL A 752 9.21 -11.23 11.36
N GLY A 753 8.42 -10.25 11.77
CA GLY A 753 7.16 -10.46 12.48
C GLY A 753 5.96 -9.94 11.70
N PRO A 754 4.74 -10.23 12.17
CA PRO A 754 3.57 -9.50 11.73
C PRO A 754 3.75 -8.03 12.10
N LEU A 755 3.38 -7.12 11.21
CA LEU A 755 3.36 -5.69 11.53
C LEU A 755 2.30 -5.48 12.64
N GLU A 756 2.66 -4.88 13.78
CA GLU A 756 1.73 -4.74 14.92
C GLU A 756 0.41 -4.05 14.51
N GLY A 757 0.48 -3.06 13.60
CA GLY A 757 -0.70 -2.39 13.04
C GLY A 757 -1.52 -3.22 12.03
N VAL A 758 -1.12 -4.45 11.69
CA VAL A 758 -1.84 -5.37 10.79
C VAL A 758 -2.62 -6.43 11.58
N SER A 759 -2.03 -7.01 12.62
CA SER A 759 -2.68 -8.03 13.47
C SER A 759 -3.98 -7.50 14.09
N ASP A 760 -3.94 -6.25 14.57
CA ASP A 760 -5.06 -5.56 15.22
C ASP A 760 -6.19 -5.19 14.24
N LEU A 761 -5.97 -5.26 12.93
CA LEU A 761 -6.96 -4.85 11.93
C LEU A 761 -8.20 -5.74 11.93
N VAL A 762 -8.08 -7.02 12.31
CA VAL A 762 -9.18 -7.97 12.37
C VAL A 762 -9.22 -8.57 13.77
N SER A 763 -10.27 -8.23 14.51
CA SER A 763 -10.51 -8.69 15.88
C SER A 763 -12.01 -8.87 16.13
N GLY A 764 -12.35 -9.63 17.17
CA GLY A 764 -13.73 -10.00 17.48
C GLY A 764 -14.30 -11.06 16.52
N GLN A 765 -15.63 -11.21 16.49
CA GLN A 765 -16.30 -12.18 15.63
C GLN A 765 -16.21 -11.80 14.15
N VAL A 766 -15.68 -12.70 13.33
CA VAL A 766 -15.62 -12.56 11.86
C VAL A 766 -16.53 -13.61 11.21
N ASN A 767 -17.58 -13.14 10.56
CA ASN A 767 -18.55 -14.00 9.88
C ASN A 767 -18.26 -14.01 8.38
N ILE A 768 -17.75 -15.13 7.86
CA ILE A 768 -17.57 -15.38 6.43
C ILE A 768 -18.89 -15.89 5.87
N THR A 769 -19.54 -15.07 5.04
CA THR A 769 -20.91 -15.27 4.54
C THR A 769 -20.96 -15.53 3.03
N GLY A 770 -19.88 -15.28 2.30
CA GLY A 770 -19.72 -15.63 0.89
C GLY A 770 -18.46 -16.44 0.62
N ALA A 771 -18.54 -17.39 -0.31
CA ALA A 771 -17.40 -18.09 -0.89
C ALA A 771 -17.63 -18.22 -2.40
N ARG A 772 -16.72 -17.72 -3.23
CA ARG A 772 -16.85 -17.78 -4.70
C ARG A 772 -15.48 -17.79 -5.40
N LEU A 773 -15.46 -18.26 -6.64
CA LEU A 773 -14.31 -18.07 -7.51
C LEU A 773 -14.29 -16.61 -8.00
N VAL A 774 -13.10 -16.03 -8.12
CA VAL A 774 -12.83 -14.72 -8.72
C VAL A 774 -11.54 -14.77 -9.54
N TYR A 775 -11.32 -13.79 -10.41
CA TYR A 775 -9.99 -13.46 -10.93
C TYR A 775 -9.51 -12.17 -10.30
N PHE A 776 -8.20 -11.99 -10.21
CA PHE A 776 -7.58 -10.77 -9.70
C PHE A 776 -6.77 -10.09 -10.80
N SER A 777 -7.04 -8.81 -11.06
CA SER A 777 -6.17 -7.93 -11.84
C SER A 777 -5.37 -7.06 -10.90
N MET A 778 -4.05 -7.12 -11.01
CA MET A 778 -3.16 -6.16 -10.37
C MET A 778 -2.79 -5.09 -11.39
N ASP A 779 -2.62 -3.86 -10.91
CA ASP A 779 -2.27 -2.73 -11.76
C ASP A 779 -0.86 -2.24 -11.42
N PHE A 780 0.04 -2.37 -12.38
CA PHE A 780 1.39 -1.79 -12.34
C PHE A 780 1.54 -0.77 -13.48
N GLY A 781 0.51 0.06 -13.68
CA GLY A 781 0.35 1.01 -14.79
C GLY A 781 1.44 2.07 -15.00
N ALA A 782 2.55 2.01 -14.25
CA ALA A 782 3.71 2.89 -14.38
C ALA A 782 4.95 2.25 -15.04
N ARG A 783 4.95 0.93 -15.35
CA ARG A 783 6.08 0.26 -16.02
C ARG A 783 5.63 -0.70 -17.12
N ILE A 784 6.48 -0.85 -18.14
CA ILE A 784 6.40 -1.96 -19.10
C ILE A 784 6.91 -3.21 -18.39
N ASP A 785 5.99 -4.00 -17.86
CA ASP A 785 6.28 -5.35 -17.41
C ASP A 785 6.53 -6.26 -18.63
N ASP A 786 7.67 -6.96 -18.64
CA ASP A 786 8.09 -7.91 -19.69
C ASP A 786 6.98 -8.87 -20.13
N GLU A 787 7.06 -9.44 -21.35
CA GLU A 787 6.02 -10.35 -21.83
C GLU A 787 5.75 -11.52 -20.86
N ASP A 788 6.77 -12.01 -20.16
CA ASP A 788 6.68 -13.14 -19.24
C ASP A 788 6.66 -12.73 -17.75
N HIS A 789 6.32 -11.48 -17.45
CA HIS A 789 6.19 -11.01 -16.08
C HIS A 789 4.95 -11.59 -15.37
N PRO A 790 5.05 -12.07 -14.11
CA PRO A 790 3.97 -12.76 -13.41
C PRO A 790 2.72 -11.92 -13.15
N THR A 791 2.85 -10.59 -13.02
CA THR A 791 1.73 -9.65 -12.80
C THR A 791 0.66 -9.70 -13.89
N ARG A 792 1.07 -10.11 -15.08
CA ARG A 792 0.25 -10.15 -16.28
C ARG A 792 -0.55 -11.44 -16.38
N ILE A 793 -0.42 -12.36 -15.44
CA ILE A 793 -1.21 -13.59 -15.35
C ILE A 793 -2.40 -13.37 -14.42
N LEU A 794 -3.61 -13.50 -14.97
CA LEU A 794 -4.84 -13.56 -14.20
C LEU A 794 -5.14 -15.03 -13.89
N GLN A 795 -4.87 -15.41 -12.66
CA GLN A 795 -5.16 -16.72 -12.11
C GLN A 795 -6.47 -16.72 -11.30
N PRO A 796 -7.20 -17.85 -11.25
CA PRO A 796 -8.40 -17.97 -10.44
C PRO A 796 -8.05 -18.08 -8.95
N LEU A 797 -8.79 -17.35 -8.13
CA LEU A 797 -8.68 -17.32 -6.66
C LEU A 797 -10.03 -17.67 -6.03
N TRP A 798 -10.01 -18.31 -4.86
CA TRP A 798 -11.17 -18.39 -3.98
C TRP A 798 -11.24 -17.12 -3.13
N GLU A 799 -12.31 -16.35 -3.28
CA GLU A 799 -12.67 -15.24 -2.39
C GLU A 799 -13.61 -15.75 -1.29
N PHE A 800 -13.20 -15.61 -0.03
CA PHE A 800 -14.05 -15.77 1.14
C PHE A 800 -14.38 -14.38 1.69
N SER A 801 -15.63 -13.96 1.52
CA SER A 801 -16.08 -12.61 1.90
C SER A 801 -16.94 -12.64 3.16
N GLY A 802 -16.82 -11.58 3.95
CA GLY A 802 -17.48 -11.45 5.24
C GLY A 802 -17.50 -10.03 5.78
N THR A 803 -17.91 -9.91 7.04
CA THR A 803 -17.96 -8.63 7.78
C THR A 803 -17.40 -8.79 9.20
N LEU A 804 -16.70 -7.76 9.65
CA LEU A 804 -16.27 -7.59 11.04
C LEU A 804 -17.40 -7.02 11.90
N GLU A 805 -17.28 -7.10 13.23
CA GLU A 805 -18.26 -6.53 14.18
C GLU A 805 -18.47 -5.01 14.01
N ASP A 806 -17.44 -4.29 13.58
CA ASP A 806 -17.48 -2.83 13.35
C ASP A 806 -18.09 -2.43 11.99
N GLY A 807 -18.57 -3.39 11.20
CA GLY A 807 -19.19 -3.18 9.90
C GLY A 807 -18.21 -3.08 8.72
N ARG A 808 -16.89 -3.14 8.94
CA ARG A 808 -15.93 -3.29 7.83
C ARG A 808 -16.18 -4.58 7.07
N LYS A 809 -16.01 -4.53 5.75
CA LYS A 809 -15.99 -5.72 4.89
C LYS A 809 -14.61 -6.34 4.88
N LEU A 810 -14.58 -7.66 4.77
CA LEU A 810 -13.38 -8.45 4.60
C LEU A 810 -13.53 -9.34 3.38
N SER A 811 -12.50 -9.42 2.55
CA SER A 811 -12.32 -10.48 1.56
C SER A 811 -10.96 -11.13 1.76
N LEU A 812 -10.95 -12.44 1.91
CA LEU A 812 -9.76 -13.29 1.94
C LEU A 812 -9.61 -13.97 0.58
N PHE A 813 -8.41 -13.96 0.02
CA PHE A 813 -8.11 -14.49 -1.30
C PHE A 813 -7.10 -15.62 -1.19
N VAL A 814 -7.43 -16.79 -1.73
CA VAL A 814 -6.58 -17.98 -1.73
C VAL A 814 -6.41 -18.49 -3.15
N GLN A 815 -5.21 -18.89 -3.57
CA GLN A 815 -4.99 -19.49 -4.89
C GLN A 815 -5.87 -20.73 -5.09
N ALA A 816 -6.67 -20.73 -6.16
CA ALA A 816 -7.58 -21.83 -6.45
C ALA A 816 -6.92 -22.96 -7.25
N VAL A 817 -5.84 -22.69 -7.97
CA VAL A 817 -5.13 -23.68 -8.81
C VAL A 817 -4.44 -24.74 -7.95
N GLU A 818 -4.38 -25.98 -8.45
CA GLU A 818 -3.64 -27.07 -7.81
C GLU A 818 -2.14 -26.78 -7.64
N GLU A 819 -1.59 -27.20 -6.49
CA GLU A 819 -0.22 -26.97 -6.04
C GLU A 819 0.85 -27.29 -7.09
N GLN A 820 0.65 -28.36 -7.87
CA GLN A 820 1.61 -28.82 -8.88
C GLN A 820 1.82 -27.82 -10.04
N TYR A 821 0.97 -26.80 -10.16
CA TYR A 821 1.08 -25.72 -11.13
C TYR A 821 1.43 -24.36 -10.50
N LEU A 822 1.80 -24.29 -9.21
CA LEU A 822 2.16 -23.05 -8.51
C LEU A 822 3.64 -23.06 -8.11
N LYS A 823 4.39 -21.96 -8.36
CA LYS A 823 5.76 -21.73 -7.84
C LYS A 823 6.04 -20.24 -7.58
#